data_AF-A0A9C5Z1B3-F1
#
_entry.id   AF-A0A9C5Z1B3-F1
#
_cell.length_a   1.000
_cell.length_b   1.000
_cell.length_c   1.000
_cell.angle_alpha   90.00
_cell.angle_beta   90.00
_cell.angle_gamma   90.00
#
_symmetry.space_group_name_H-M   'P 1'
#
loop_
_entity.id
_entity.type
_entity.pdbx_description
1 polymer ?
#
loop_
_entity_poly.entity_id
_entity_poly.type
_entity_poly.pdbx_seq_one_letter_code
_entity_poly.pdbx_strand_id
1 'polypeptide(L)'
;MSLLYGLLILAFTRSCLVVGQCSINIPDDLSTEEAPVVLVKTGNNMKLFRPEEKTTTLPKGTELLLACTGEGNGLKSNGQETTTLSCNGNQFESAAKEKLKDMSCKSMAKAVVEKTDKRCMGNDYDLYAAGYKVNGKFYGSVYDICYNGKAQSGYTHNFIYGRTWKHKLPEKPYKHYSSRDPQAGKALDKLYKEQNERFKDLKVNGKPLVDDEHYFTEGQLTPDTSIITGADKLSTYDYANIVPLFNGIYDGNIWRYENMTQELADKRQATFEEYTGLFYTYEVEKWKPIGLDNAKQPTHRVPKFVYKLVVDTKSKNGIVFVTLNDPYHKKPSSENLCKNVCGKANINEPNFKDVEKGFTICCRYEDFRNSVRTLPNDLQVKGLLKISASTLNDHSVLFNTSKMSLLYGLLILAFTRSYLVVGQCSINIPDDLSTEEAPVVLVKTGNNMKLFRPEEKTTTLPEGTELLLACTGEGNALKSNGQETTTLSCNGNQFESAAEEKLKDMSCKSMAEAVVEKTGKRCMGNDYDLYAAGYKVNGKFYGSVYDICYDGEAQNRGYTHNFIYGRTWKYKLPEKPYEHYSSRDPQAGKDLDKLYKEQKERFKDLKVDGKPLVDDEHYFTEGQLTPDTSIITGADKLSTYDYANIAPLFKGIYDGNIWRYENMTQELADQRQATFEEYTGGFYSYELEEWKPIGLDNAEYPTHGVPKYIYKLVVDTKSKDGIVFVTLNDPYHKNAASENLCKDICDEANINEPDFKDVEKGYTICCRYEDFNNRVRTLPRDMQVEGLLKY
;
A
#
# COMPACT_ATOMS: atom_id res chain seq x y z
N MET A 1 -38.99 -70.56 -19.84
CA MET A 1 -38.26 -69.53 -20.61
C MET A 1 -37.96 -68.41 -19.66
N SER A 2 -36.79 -68.42 -19.05
CA SER A 2 -35.62 -67.68 -19.57
C SER A 2 -35.74 -66.21 -19.20
N LEU A 3 -34.88 -65.59 -18.40
CA LEU A 3 -33.58 -66.00 -17.89
C LEU A 3 -33.28 -65.11 -16.67
N LEU A 4 -32.56 -65.71 -15.73
CA LEU A 4 -31.69 -65.10 -14.72
C LEU A 4 -31.25 -63.65 -15.02
N TYR A 5 -31.32 -62.78 -14.02
CA TYR A 5 -30.15 -62.13 -13.39
C TYR A 5 -30.64 -61.19 -12.27
N GLY A 6 -31.05 -61.79 -11.15
CA GLY A 6 -31.04 -61.13 -9.85
C GLY A 6 -29.75 -61.52 -9.12
N LEU A 7 -29.19 -60.58 -8.33
CA LEU A 7 -27.93 -60.62 -7.57
C LEU A 7 -26.66 -60.26 -8.37
N LEU A 8 -26.34 -58.97 -8.43
CA LEU A 8 -25.09 -58.40 -7.91
C LEU A 8 -25.12 -56.87 -8.04
N ILE A 9 -25.81 -56.18 -7.12
CA ILE A 9 -25.53 -54.77 -6.86
C ILE A 9 -24.34 -54.76 -5.89
N LEU A 10 -23.13 -54.99 -6.44
CA LEU A 10 -21.91 -54.55 -5.79
C LEU A 10 -21.91 -53.03 -5.91
N ALA A 11 -21.89 -52.37 -4.75
CA ALA A 11 -21.68 -50.94 -4.61
C ALA A 11 -20.37 -50.54 -5.32
N PHE A 12 -20.47 -50.09 -6.57
CA PHE A 12 -19.48 -49.21 -7.17
C PHE A 12 -19.86 -47.77 -6.83
N THR A 13 -19.81 -47.42 -5.55
CA THR A 13 -19.31 -46.09 -5.24
C THR A 13 -17.89 -46.08 -5.75
N ARG A 14 -17.65 -45.40 -6.88
CA ARG A 14 -16.29 -44.97 -7.23
C ARG A 14 -15.78 -44.22 -6.00
N SER A 15 -15.01 -44.91 -5.17
CA SER A 15 -14.05 -44.29 -4.29
C SER A 15 -13.21 -43.46 -5.23
N CYS A 16 -13.43 -42.14 -5.22
CA CYS A 16 -12.48 -41.21 -5.77
C CYS A 16 -11.16 -41.58 -5.11
N LEU A 17 -10.26 -42.22 -5.86
CA LEU A 17 -8.88 -42.37 -5.43
C LEU A 17 -8.45 -40.95 -5.08
N VAL A 18 -8.21 -40.69 -3.80
CA VAL A 18 -7.51 -39.49 -3.37
C VAL A 18 -6.10 -39.66 -3.92
N VAL A 19 -5.92 -39.29 -5.19
CA VAL A 19 -4.61 -39.15 -5.79
C VAL A 19 -3.96 -38.08 -4.94
N GLY A 20 -2.87 -38.41 -4.24
CA GLY A 20 -2.15 -37.41 -3.45
C GLY A 20 -1.83 -36.19 -4.33
N GLN A 21 -1.90 -35.00 -3.75
CA GLN A 21 -1.66 -33.75 -4.46
C GLN A 21 -0.76 -32.85 -3.61
N CYS A 22 -0.02 -31.98 -4.28
CA CYS A 22 0.77 -30.93 -3.64
C CYS A 22 0.29 -29.58 -4.14
N SER A 23 0.47 -28.56 -3.31
CA SER A 23 0.05 -27.20 -3.64
C SER A 23 1.25 -26.27 -3.68
N ILE A 24 1.22 -25.31 -4.59
CA ILE A 24 2.05 -24.10 -4.56
C ILE A 24 1.12 -22.94 -4.23
N ASN A 25 1.34 -22.29 -3.10
CA ASN A 25 0.55 -21.19 -2.57
C ASN A 25 1.31 -19.88 -2.72
N ILE A 26 0.67 -18.87 -3.29
CA ILE A 26 1.24 -17.53 -3.47
C ILE A 26 0.58 -16.58 -2.46
N PRO A 27 1.35 -15.71 -1.77
CA PRO A 27 2.81 -15.60 -1.85
C PRO A 27 3.57 -16.63 -0.99
N ASP A 28 2.91 -17.37 -0.10
CA ASP A 28 3.54 -18.14 1.00
C ASP A 28 4.76 -18.99 0.58
N ASP A 29 4.64 -19.78 -0.49
CA ASP A 29 5.69 -20.70 -0.96
C ASP A 29 6.78 -20.01 -1.80
N LEU A 30 6.53 -18.78 -2.28
CA LEU A 30 7.45 -17.95 -3.06
C LEU A 30 7.48 -16.53 -2.50
N SER A 31 7.61 -16.42 -1.17
CA SER A 31 7.34 -15.19 -0.40
C SER A 31 8.48 -14.17 -0.42
N THR A 32 9.65 -14.53 -0.96
CA THR A 32 10.86 -13.70 -0.98
C THR A 32 11.26 -13.30 -2.39
N GLU A 33 11.98 -12.18 -2.53
CA GLU A 33 12.53 -11.77 -3.83
C GLU A 33 13.65 -12.69 -4.33
N GLU A 34 14.29 -13.40 -3.41
CA GLU A 34 15.28 -14.44 -3.74
C GLU A 34 14.63 -15.81 -3.96
N ALA A 35 13.30 -15.89 -4.09
CA ALA A 35 12.64 -17.14 -4.46
C ALA A 35 13.19 -17.64 -5.81
N PRO A 36 13.52 -18.93 -5.94
CA PRO A 36 13.99 -19.48 -7.21
C PRO A 36 12.92 -19.41 -8.30
N VAL A 37 13.35 -19.33 -9.56
CA VAL A 37 12.47 -19.51 -10.72
C VAL A 37 11.93 -20.94 -10.69
N VAL A 38 10.61 -21.08 -10.74
CA VAL A 38 9.94 -22.40 -10.72
C VAL A 38 9.60 -22.84 -12.14
N LEU A 39 10.12 -23.99 -12.55
CA LEU A 39 9.69 -24.68 -13.76
C LEU A 39 8.90 -25.94 -13.38
N VAL A 40 7.70 -26.11 -13.93
CA VAL A 40 6.83 -27.28 -13.69
C VAL A 40 6.99 -28.29 -14.82
N LYS A 41 7.21 -29.56 -14.48
CA LYS A 41 7.22 -30.64 -15.46
C LYS A 41 5.81 -30.95 -15.95
N THR A 42 5.60 -30.81 -17.25
CA THR A 42 4.37 -31.13 -17.97
C THR A 42 4.67 -32.17 -19.06
N GLY A 43 4.38 -33.44 -18.77
CA GLY A 43 4.80 -34.56 -19.63
C GLY A 43 6.33 -34.66 -19.70
N ASN A 44 6.89 -34.65 -20.91
CA ASN A 44 8.36 -34.69 -21.12
C ASN A 44 9.03 -33.31 -21.16
N ASN A 45 8.28 -32.22 -20.94
CA ASN A 45 8.78 -30.86 -21.06
C ASN A 45 8.65 -30.09 -19.75
N MET A 46 9.51 -29.09 -19.56
CA MET A 46 9.41 -28.11 -18.48
C MET A 46 8.74 -26.83 -18.98
N LYS A 47 7.91 -26.21 -18.15
CA LYS A 47 7.27 -24.91 -18.43
C LYS A 47 7.50 -23.96 -17.26
N LEU A 48 7.65 -22.67 -17.56
CA LEU A 48 7.69 -21.63 -16.54
C LEU A 48 6.38 -21.61 -15.76
N PHE A 49 6.47 -21.66 -14.43
CA PHE A 49 5.30 -21.58 -13.56
C PHE A 49 4.71 -20.17 -13.62
N ARG A 50 3.41 -20.07 -13.87
CA ARG A 50 2.65 -18.81 -13.80
C ARG A 50 1.41 -19.03 -12.95
N PRO A 51 1.32 -18.40 -11.77
CA PRO A 51 0.21 -18.62 -10.87
C PRO A 51 -1.03 -17.84 -11.35
N GLU A 52 -1.98 -18.53 -11.97
CA GLU A 52 -3.30 -17.97 -12.33
C GLU A 52 -4.29 -17.97 -11.17
N GLU A 53 -3.98 -18.72 -10.10
CA GLU A 53 -4.76 -18.85 -8.88
C GLU A 53 -3.85 -18.66 -7.65
N LYS A 54 -4.44 -18.29 -6.49
CA LYS A 54 -3.72 -18.26 -5.20
C LYS A 54 -3.02 -19.59 -4.90
N THR A 55 -3.71 -20.70 -5.15
CA THR A 55 -3.22 -22.05 -4.88
C THR A 55 -3.24 -22.85 -6.18
N THR A 56 -2.08 -23.27 -6.65
CA THR A 56 -1.96 -24.20 -7.78
C THR A 56 -1.74 -25.62 -7.27
N THR A 57 -2.70 -26.51 -7.54
CA THR A 57 -2.65 -27.91 -7.10
C THR A 57 -2.12 -28.80 -8.22
N LEU A 58 -1.14 -29.65 -7.89
CA LEU A 58 -0.44 -30.52 -8.83
C LEU A 58 -0.47 -31.98 -8.33
N PRO A 59 -0.60 -32.97 -9.23
CA PRO A 59 -0.71 -34.37 -8.84
C PRO A 59 0.59 -34.93 -8.26
N LYS A 60 0.47 -35.98 -7.44
CA LYS A 60 1.60 -36.77 -6.96
C LYS A 60 2.50 -37.21 -8.12
N GLY A 61 3.81 -37.06 -7.93
CA GLY A 61 4.82 -37.35 -8.94
C GLY A 61 5.14 -36.18 -9.88
N THR A 62 4.45 -35.04 -9.80
CA THR A 62 4.88 -33.83 -10.50
C THR A 62 6.26 -33.38 -9.99
N GLU A 63 7.16 -33.07 -10.91
CA GLU A 63 8.49 -32.53 -10.61
C GLU A 63 8.52 -31.01 -10.86
N LEU A 64 9.17 -30.29 -9.96
CA LEU A 64 9.54 -28.88 -10.12
C LEU A 64 11.06 -28.80 -10.27
N LEU A 65 11.54 -28.02 -11.23
CA LEU A 65 12.94 -27.58 -11.28
C LEU A 65 12.99 -26.15 -10.79
N LEU A 66 13.68 -25.94 -9.67
CA LEU A 66 13.96 -24.62 -9.13
C LEU A 66 15.31 -24.15 -9.67
N ALA A 67 15.39 -22.89 -10.08
CA ALA A 67 16.59 -22.32 -10.68
C ALA A 67 16.92 -20.93 -10.12
N CYS A 68 18.16 -20.76 -9.68
CA CYS A 68 18.75 -19.47 -9.31
C CYS A 68 19.57 -18.95 -10.48
N THR A 69 18.92 -18.19 -11.36
CA THR A 69 19.56 -17.71 -12.61
C THR A 69 20.37 -16.44 -12.39
N GLY A 70 21.41 -16.26 -13.21
CA GLY A 70 22.35 -15.14 -13.13
C GLY A 70 23.77 -15.60 -12.84
N GLU A 71 24.76 -14.82 -13.27
CA GLU A 71 26.17 -15.16 -13.08
C GLU A 71 26.51 -15.24 -11.58
N GLY A 72 27.04 -16.39 -11.15
CA GLY A 72 27.40 -16.65 -9.75
C GLY A 72 26.22 -16.87 -8.79
N ASN A 73 24.99 -16.92 -9.30
CA ASN A 73 23.81 -17.18 -8.48
C ASN A 73 23.65 -18.69 -8.20
N GLY A 74 23.06 -19.03 -7.07
CA GLY A 74 22.86 -20.41 -6.64
C GLY A 74 22.00 -20.48 -5.38
N LEU A 75 21.52 -21.66 -5.01
CA LEU A 75 20.72 -21.86 -3.81
C LEU A 75 21.54 -21.55 -2.55
N LYS A 76 20.92 -20.94 -1.54
CA LYS A 76 21.53 -20.65 -0.25
C LYS A 76 21.95 -21.92 0.50
N SER A 77 21.21 -23.02 0.32
CA SER A 77 21.45 -24.27 1.06
C SER A 77 22.70 -25.04 0.62
N ASN A 78 22.98 -25.08 -0.70
CA ASN A 78 24.05 -25.92 -1.24
C ASN A 78 24.89 -25.26 -2.35
N GLY A 79 24.58 -24.02 -2.71
CA GLY A 79 25.27 -23.26 -3.75
C GLY A 79 25.01 -23.70 -5.20
N GLN A 80 24.21 -24.74 -5.44
CA GLN A 80 23.89 -25.21 -6.80
C GLN A 80 22.96 -24.24 -7.51
N GLU A 81 23.12 -24.09 -8.83
CA GLU A 81 22.25 -23.23 -9.65
C GLU A 81 20.82 -23.75 -9.74
N THR A 82 20.62 -25.07 -9.64
CA THR A 82 19.29 -25.69 -9.75
C THR A 82 19.10 -26.83 -8.76
N THR A 83 17.86 -27.09 -8.37
CA THR A 83 17.46 -28.30 -7.62
C THR A 83 16.09 -28.79 -8.10
N THR A 84 15.82 -30.08 -7.91
CA THR A 84 14.53 -30.69 -8.29
C THR A 84 13.73 -31.07 -7.05
N LEU A 85 12.45 -30.70 -7.03
CA LEU A 85 11.49 -31.11 -6.01
C LEU A 85 10.45 -32.03 -6.65
N SER A 86 10.01 -33.05 -5.91
CA SER A 86 8.95 -33.96 -6.34
C SER A 86 7.75 -33.86 -5.43
N CYS A 87 6.54 -33.88 -6.00
CA CYS A 87 5.32 -33.95 -5.23
C CYS A 87 5.15 -35.35 -4.63
N ASN A 88 5.26 -35.47 -3.29
CA ASN A 88 5.10 -36.74 -2.59
C ASN A 88 3.63 -37.14 -2.35
N GLY A 89 2.69 -36.28 -2.74
CA GLY A 89 1.25 -36.43 -2.53
C GLY A 89 0.69 -35.58 -1.38
N ASN A 90 1.53 -34.76 -0.74
CA ASN A 90 1.14 -33.75 0.23
C ASN A 90 1.90 -32.42 0.01
N GLN A 91 3.23 -32.48 -0.17
CA GLN A 91 4.08 -31.29 -0.38
C GLN A 91 5.21 -31.58 -1.39
N PHE A 92 5.81 -30.50 -1.91
CA PHE A 92 7.00 -30.58 -2.76
C PHE A 92 8.27 -30.66 -1.89
N GLU A 93 9.07 -31.70 -2.11
CA GLU A 93 10.33 -31.94 -1.37
C GLU A 93 11.48 -32.28 -2.32
N SER A 94 12.69 -31.84 -1.97
CA SER A 94 13.94 -32.29 -2.60
C SER A 94 14.32 -33.70 -2.13
N ALA A 95 15.32 -34.31 -2.77
CA ALA A 95 15.90 -35.57 -2.30
C ALA A 95 16.49 -35.45 -0.89
N ALA A 96 16.94 -34.25 -0.49
CA ALA A 96 17.44 -33.93 0.84
C ALA A 96 16.34 -33.50 1.83
N LYS A 97 15.05 -33.67 1.47
CA LYS A 97 13.88 -33.33 2.31
C LYS A 97 13.66 -31.84 2.59
N GLU A 98 14.27 -30.96 1.79
CA GLU A 98 13.99 -29.52 1.82
C GLU A 98 12.65 -29.21 1.13
N LYS A 99 11.86 -28.29 1.68
CA LYS A 99 10.54 -27.93 1.15
C LYS A 99 10.63 -26.70 0.26
N LEU A 100 9.66 -26.55 -0.66
CA LEU A 100 9.60 -25.41 -1.59
C LEU A 100 9.73 -24.05 -0.88
N LYS A 101 8.94 -23.81 0.17
CA LYS A 101 8.96 -22.57 0.95
C LYS A 101 10.30 -22.25 1.63
N ASP A 102 11.16 -23.25 1.81
CA ASP A 102 12.47 -23.10 2.46
C ASP A 102 13.58 -22.84 1.44
N MET A 103 13.27 -22.86 0.13
CA MET A 103 14.23 -22.67 -0.96
C MET A 103 14.43 -21.18 -1.24
N SER A 104 15.69 -20.76 -1.34
CA SER A 104 16.04 -19.37 -1.66
C SER A 104 17.38 -19.31 -2.38
N CYS A 105 17.53 -18.36 -3.28
CA CYS A 105 18.75 -18.06 -4.01
C CYS A 105 19.65 -17.10 -3.22
N LYS A 106 20.95 -17.11 -3.51
CA LYS A 106 21.94 -16.18 -2.94
C LYS A 106 21.66 -14.73 -3.35
N SER A 107 21.17 -14.55 -4.57
CA SER A 107 20.70 -13.28 -5.12
C SER A 107 19.41 -13.49 -5.93
N MET A 108 18.71 -12.40 -6.24
CA MET A 108 17.49 -12.44 -7.06
C MET A 108 17.78 -13.07 -8.43
N ALA A 109 16.85 -13.92 -8.89
CA ALA A 109 17.01 -14.60 -10.16
C ALA A 109 16.97 -13.59 -11.33
N LYS A 110 18.02 -13.60 -12.15
CA LYS A 110 18.14 -12.66 -13.28
C LYS A 110 17.41 -13.18 -14.51
N ALA A 111 16.47 -12.39 -15.01
CA ALA A 111 15.81 -12.63 -16.29
C ALA A 111 16.68 -12.20 -17.48
N VAL A 112 16.36 -12.71 -18.67
CA VAL A 112 16.96 -12.33 -19.95
C VAL A 112 15.87 -12.09 -20.98
N VAL A 113 16.13 -11.20 -21.94
CA VAL A 113 15.26 -10.93 -23.09
C VAL A 113 15.85 -11.59 -24.33
N GLU A 114 15.17 -12.62 -24.84
CA GLU A 114 15.59 -13.42 -26.00
C GLU A 114 14.77 -13.10 -27.24
N LYS A 115 15.41 -13.12 -28.41
CA LYS A 115 14.73 -12.95 -29.70
C LYS A 115 13.97 -14.23 -30.03
N THR A 116 12.73 -14.11 -30.49
CA THR A 116 11.95 -15.25 -30.99
C THR A 116 12.03 -15.35 -32.51
N ASP A 117 11.55 -16.46 -33.08
CA ASP A 117 11.44 -16.63 -34.54
C ASP A 117 10.27 -15.83 -35.15
N LYS A 118 9.47 -15.14 -34.31
CA LYS A 118 8.31 -14.38 -34.76
C LYS A 118 8.69 -12.93 -35.03
N ARG A 119 8.04 -12.36 -36.05
CA ARG A 119 8.04 -10.92 -36.34
C ARG A 119 6.80 -10.29 -35.73
N CYS A 120 6.87 -8.98 -35.51
CA CYS A 120 5.76 -8.14 -35.12
C CYS A 120 5.85 -6.83 -35.91
N MET A 121 4.76 -6.06 -36.04
CA MET A 121 4.78 -4.75 -36.73
C MET A 121 5.47 -4.74 -38.13
N GLY A 122 5.28 -5.79 -38.91
CA GLY A 122 5.88 -5.91 -40.25
C GLY A 122 7.29 -6.52 -40.24
N ASN A 123 8.14 -6.09 -41.18
CA ASN A 123 9.48 -6.66 -41.37
C ASN A 123 10.58 -5.94 -40.57
N ASP A 124 10.26 -4.82 -39.91
CA ASP A 124 11.24 -3.98 -39.22
C ASP A 124 11.35 -4.26 -37.72
N TYR A 125 10.45 -5.09 -37.16
CA TYR A 125 10.44 -5.45 -35.76
C TYR A 125 10.45 -6.97 -35.57
N ASP A 126 11.15 -7.40 -34.54
CA ASP A 126 11.17 -8.79 -34.09
C ASP A 126 10.43 -8.90 -32.75
N LEU A 127 9.79 -10.03 -32.51
CA LEU A 127 9.20 -10.33 -31.22
C LEU A 127 10.27 -10.92 -30.31
N TYR A 128 10.42 -10.35 -29.12
CA TYR A 128 11.27 -10.82 -28.05
C TYR A 128 10.42 -11.31 -26.88
N ALA A 129 10.99 -12.19 -26.07
CA ALA A 129 10.38 -12.72 -24.87
C ALA A 129 11.29 -12.49 -23.66
N ALA A 130 10.75 -11.94 -22.58
CA ALA A 130 11.41 -11.93 -21.29
C ALA A 130 11.25 -13.30 -20.61
N GLY A 131 12.29 -13.83 -19.98
CA GLY A 131 12.25 -15.12 -19.31
C GLY A 131 13.58 -15.52 -18.70
N TYR A 132 13.83 -16.81 -18.56
CA TYR A 132 14.98 -17.33 -17.83
C TYR A 132 15.74 -18.38 -18.63
N LYS A 133 17.07 -18.32 -18.58
CA LYS A 133 17.93 -19.41 -19.06
C LYS A 133 18.24 -20.34 -17.91
N VAL A 134 17.82 -21.59 -18.05
CA VAL A 134 18.11 -22.67 -17.09
C VAL A 134 18.77 -23.80 -17.86
N ASN A 135 19.99 -24.18 -17.46
CA ASN A 135 20.80 -25.20 -18.14
C ASN A 135 20.93 -24.97 -19.65
N GLY A 136 21.18 -23.72 -20.05
CA GLY A 136 21.34 -23.31 -21.45
C GLY A 136 20.05 -23.22 -22.29
N LYS A 137 18.90 -23.64 -21.74
CA LYS A 137 17.59 -23.55 -22.41
C LYS A 137 16.79 -22.35 -21.90
N PHE A 138 16.17 -21.62 -22.81
CA PHE A 138 15.30 -20.47 -22.49
C PHE A 138 13.88 -20.92 -22.13
N TYR A 139 13.33 -20.32 -21.08
CA TYR A 139 11.96 -20.52 -20.58
C TYR A 139 11.28 -19.15 -20.45
N GLY A 140 10.29 -18.89 -21.29
CA GLY A 140 9.50 -17.65 -21.30
C GLY A 140 8.14 -17.89 -21.94
N SER A 141 7.33 -16.85 -22.20
CA SER A 141 7.57 -15.42 -21.95
C SER A 141 6.88 -14.88 -20.70
N VAL A 142 7.58 -14.30 -19.74
CA VAL A 142 6.94 -13.53 -18.65
C VAL A 142 6.06 -12.43 -19.24
N TYR A 143 6.63 -11.70 -20.20
CA TYR A 143 5.94 -10.81 -21.13
C TYR A 143 6.69 -10.82 -22.47
N ASP A 144 6.02 -10.40 -23.54
CA ASP A 144 6.61 -10.26 -24.87
C ASP A 144 6.87 -8.79 -25.19
N ILE A 145 7.89 -8.52 -26.00
CA ILE A 145 8.28 -7.17 -26.46
C ILE A 145 8.41 -7.19 -27.97
N CYS A 146 7.64 -6.34 -28.65
CA CYS A 146 7.87 -6.05 -30.05
C CYS A 146 8.93 -4.95 -30.18
N TYR A 147 10.11 -5.27 -30.71
CA TYR A 147 11.28 -4.39 -30.64
C TYR A 147 12.08 -4.40 -31.95
N ASN A 148 12.56 -3.23 -32.38
CA ASN A 148 13.30 -3.08 -33.65
C ASN A 148 14.83 -3.15 -33.50
N GLY A 149 15.35 -3.42 -32.30
CA GLY A 149 16.79 -3.50 -32.06
C GLY A 149 17.50 -2.14 -31.90
N LYS A 150 16.81 -1.00 -32.08
CA LYS A 150 17.38 0.36 -32.04
C LYS A 150 16.80 1.22 -30.91
N ALA A 151 16.62 0.64 -29.72
CA ALA A 151 16.07 1.29 -28.53
C ALA A 151 14.65 1.86 -28.70
N GLN A 152 13.85 1.28 -29.60
CA GLN A 152 12.47 1.67 -29.81
C GLN A 152 11.53 0.46 -29.75
N SER A 153 10.74 0.41 -28.69
CA SER A 153 9.69 -0.59 -28.49
C SER A 153 8.43 -0.18 -29.24
N GLY A 154 7.84 -1.13 -29.94
CA GLY A 154 6.56 -0.97 -30.62
C GLY A 154 5.39 -1.15 -29.66
N TYR A 155 5.35 -2.31 -29.01
CA TYR A 155 4.43 -2.63 -27.93
C TYR A 155 5.00 -3.74 -27.04
N THR A 156 4.47 -3.88 -25.83
CA THR A 156 4.63 -5.06 -24.98
C THR A 156 3.31 -5.79 -24.82
N HIS A 157 3.38 -7.08 -24.52
CA HIS A 157 2.23 -7.95 -24.30
C HIS A 157 2.40 -8.77 -23.03
N ASN A 158 1.41 -8.69 -22.13
CA ASN A 158 1.39 -9.39 -20.85
C ASN A 158 -0.04 -9.80 -20.46
N PHE A 159 -0.15 -10.52 -19.34
CA PHE A 159 -1.43 -10.90 -18.75
C PHE A 159 -1.54 -10.37 -17.32
N ILE A 160 -2.73 -9.91 -16.93
CA ILE A 160 -3.11 -9.67 -15.53
C ILE A 160 -3.93 -10.86 -15.05
N TYR A 161 -3.49 -11.50 -13.98
CA TYR A 161 -4.20 -12.61 -13.34
C TYR A 161 -4.98 -12.13 -12.12
N GLY A 162 -6.24 -11.74 -12.30
CA GLY A 162 -7.05 -11.15 -11.24
C GLY A 162 -7.19 -12.01 -9.98
N ARG A 163 -7.22 -13.35 -10.11
CA ARG A 163 -7.37 -14.27 -8.97
C ARG A 163 -6.13 -14.36 -8.08
N THR A 164 -4.97 -14.01 -8.60
CA THR A 164 -3.70 -13.99 -7.85
C THR A 164 -3.24 -12.57 -7.53
N TRP A 165 -3.89 -11.55 -8.10
CA TRP A 165 -3.49 -10.15 -8.00
C TRP A 165 -3.18 -9.69 -6.57
N LYS A 166 -4.12 -9.91 -5.64
CA LYS A 166 -3.99 -9.54 -4.21
C LYS A 166 -2.93 -10.35 -3.44
N HIS A 167 -2.36 -11.35 -4.08
CA HIS A 167 -1.38 -12.26 -3.49
C HIS A 167 0.03 -12.07 -4.09
N LYS A 168 0.22 -11.13 -5.02
CA LYS A 168 1.55 -10.80 -5.55
C LYS A 168 2.49 -10.38 -4.41
N LEU A 169 3.79 -10.61 -4.59
CA LEU A 169 4.78 -10.06 -3.66
C LEU A 169 4.67 -8.53 -3.61
N PRO A 170 4.95 -7.89 -2.46
CA PRO A 170 4.99 -6.43 -2.39
C PRO A 170 6.03 -5.86 -3.37
N GLU A 171 5.84 -4.60 -3.75
CA GLU A 171 6.80 -3.86 -4.56
C GLU A 171 7.99 -3.46 -3.68
N LYS A 172 9.21 -3.53 -4.23
CA LYS A 172 10.35 -2.78 -3.73
C LYS A 172 10.83 -1.87 -4.86
N PRO A 173 11.21 -0.62 -4.59
CA PRO A 173 11.74 0.26 -5.62
C PRO A 173 13.06 -0.32 -6.16
N TYR A 174 13.00 -0.99 -7.31
CA TYR A 174 14.17 -1.50 -7.99
C TYR A 174 14.73 -0.39 -8.89
N LYS A 175 15.79 0.30 -8.43
CA LYS A 175 16.38 1.43 -9.16
C LYS A 175 17.42 1.02 -10.23
N HIS A 176 17.53 -0.26 -10.55
CA HIS A 176 18.56 -0.76 -11.46
C HIS A 176 17.97 -1.38 -12.71
N TYR A 177 17.90 -0.58 -13.78
CA TYR A 177 17.54 -1.10 -15.08
C TYR A 177 18.66 -1.98 -15.66
N SER A 178 18.26 -3.15 -16.17
CA SER A 178 19.13 -4.06 -16.89
C SER A 178 18.96 -3.90 -18.40
N SER A 179 19.97 -4.31 -19.16
CA SER A 179 19.88 -4.37 -20.62
C SER A 179 20.58 -5.61 -21.12
N ARG A 180 20.04 -6.20 -22.18
CA ARG A 180 20.75 -7.19 -23.00
C ARG A 180 22.08 -6.68 -23.53
N ASP A 181 22.15 -5.38 -23.81
CA ASP A 181 23.35 -4.64 -24.15
C ASP A 181 23.68 -3.65 -23.01
N PRO A 182 24.58 -4.03 -22.08
CA PRO A 182 24.96 -3.18 -20.96
C PRO A 182 25.50 -1.80 -21.40
N GLN A 183 26.09 -1.67 -22.60
CA GLN A 183 26.56 -0.38 -23.10
C GLN A 183 25.40 0.50 -23.53
N ALA A 184 24.42 -0.07 -24.26
CA ALA A 184 23.20 0.65 -24.62
C ALA A 184 22.39 1.08 -23.39
N GLY A 185 22.31 0.22 -22.36
CA GLY A 185 21.65 0.57 -21.10
C GLY A 185 22.34 1.71 -20.36
N LYS A 186 23.67 1.69 -20.25
CA LYS A 186 24.45 2.81 -19.67
C LYS A 186 24.31 4.10 -20.47
N ALA A 187 24.23 4.00 -21.80
CA ALA A 187 24.02 5.16 -22.65
C ALA A 187 22.65 5.79 -22.39
N LEU A 188 21.60 4.99 -22.26
CA LEU A 188 20.24 5.47 -21.99
C LEU A 188 20.10 6.08 -20.58
N ASP A 189 20.66 5.45 -19.54
CA ASP A 189 20.74 6.01 -18.17
C ASP A 189 21.35 7.42 -18.17
N LYS A 190 22.44 7.59 -18.93
CA LYS A 190 23.10 8.89 -19.08
C LYS A 190 22.20 9.92 -19.74
N LEU A 191 21.37 9.53 -20.72
CA LEU A 191 20.46 10.46 -21.38
C LEU A 191 19.40 11.01 -20.43
N TYR A 192 18.82 10.17 -19.56
CA TYR A 192 17.87 10.62 -18.54
C TYR A 192 18.51 11.56 -17.51
N LYS A 193 19.72 11.25 -17.04
CA LYS A 193 20.44 12.10 -16.06
C LYS A 193 20.83 13.47 -16.61
N GLU A 194 21.16 13.56 -17.89
CA GLU A 194 21.63 14.79 -18.53
C GLU A 194 20.51 15.59 -19.22
N GLN A 195 19.25 15.20 -19.06
CA GLN A 195 18.14 15.78 -19.83
C GLN A 195 17.97 17.30 -19.62
N ASN A 196 18.11 17.80 -18.38
CA ASN A 196 17.94 19.23 -18.07
C ASN A 196 18.94 20.07 -18.88
N GLU A 197 20.21 19.67 -18.89
CA GLU A 197 21.25 20.34 -19.66
C GLU A 197 21.04 20.18 -21.18
N ARG A 198 20.58 19.00 -21.63
CA ARG A 198 20.31 18.72 -23.05
C ARG A 198 19.15 19.55 -23.60
N PHE A 199 18.14 19.84 -22.79
CA PHE A 199 16.92 20.52 -23.20
C PHE A 199 16.83 21.98 -22.75
N LYS A 200 17.86 22.53 -22.09
CA LYS A 200 17.87 23.90 -21.53
C LYS A 200 17.42 25.01 -22.48
N ASP A 201 17.72 24.88 -23.78
CA ASP A 201 17.41 25.89 -24.80
C ASP A 201 16.07 25.62 -25.52
N LEU A 202 15.41 24.50 -25.24
CA LEU A 202 14.15 24.10 -25.85
C LEU A 202 12.96 24.57 -25.02
N LYS A 203 12.06 25.30 -25.67
CA LYS A 203 10.84 25.81 -25.04
C LYS A 203 9.60 25.43 -25.86
N VAL A 204 8.52 25.10 -25.15
CA VAL A 204 7.21 24.84 -25.73
C VAL A 204 6.23 25.84 -25.13
N ASN A 205 5.53 26.60 -25.97
CA ASN A 205 4.61 27.65 -25.54
C ASN A 205 5.23 28.69 -24.57
N GLY A 206 6.54 28.93 -24.66
CA GLY A 206 7.27 29.86 -23.82
C GLY A 206 7.80 29.30 -22.49
N LYS A 207 7.43 28.06 -22.13
CA LYS A 207 7.96 27.32 -20.97
C LYS A 207 9.13 26.41 -21.39
N PRO A 208 10.10 26.11 -20.52
CA PRO A 208 11.07 25.04 -20.77
C PRO A 208 10.35 23.74 -21.15
N LEU A 209 10.93 22.96 -22.06
CA LEU A 209 10.42 21.62 -22.35
C LEU A 209 10.66 20.67 -21.17
N VAL A 210 11.78 20.85 -20.49
CA VAL A 210 12.15 20.08 -19.31
C VAL A 210 12.55 21.03 -18.19
N ASP A 211 11.98 20.82 -17.02
CA ASP A 211 12.27 21.50 -15.75
C ASP A 211 12.01 20.53 -14.57
N ASP A 212 12.07 21.03 -13.34
CA ASP A 212 11.90 20.21 -12.13
C ASP A 212 10.46 19.65 -11.99
N GLU A 213 9.47 20.28 -12.65
CA GLU A 213 8.07 19.84 -12.63
C GLU A 213 7.73 18.91 -13.79
N HIS A 214 8.36 19.13 -14.96
CA HIS A 214 8.12 18.42 -16.20
C HIS A 214 9.43 17.83 -16.72
N TYR A 215 9.64 16.53 -16.52
CA TYR A 215 10.82 15.84 -17.02
C TYR A 215 10.46 14.46 -17.55
N PHE A 216 11.34 13.90 -18.38
CA PHE A 216 11.17 12.54 -18.86
C PHE A 216 11.59 11.55 -17.76
N THR A 217 10.67 10.66 -17.40
CA THR A 217 10.91 9.52 -16.54
C THR A 217 10.92 8.22 -17.35
N GLU A 218 11.49 7.18 -16.77
CA GLU A 218 11.54 5.82 -17.30
C GLU A 218 10.16 5.14 -17.24
N GLY A 219 9.31 5.43 -18.22
CA GLY A 219 7.99 4.82 -18.34
C GLY A 219 8.06 3.33 -18.71
N GLN A 220 7.48 2.45 -17.89
CA GLN A 220 7.37 1.02 -18.19
C GLN A 220 6.15 0.75 -19.10
N LEU A 221 6.34 -0.02 -20.18
CA LEU A 221 5.22 -0.47 -21.02
C LEU A 221 4.46 -1.64 -20.38
N THR A 222 5.19 -2.65 -19.89
CA THR A 222 4.70 -3.67 -18.97
C THR A 222 5.09 -3.26 -17.56
N PRO A 223 4.17 -2.73 -16.74
CA PRO A 223 4.52 -2.32 -15.38
C PRO A 223 4.78 -3.55 -14.51
N ASP A 224 5.75 -3.47 -13.62
CA ASP A 224 6.01 -4.52 -12.62
C ASP A 224 4.78 -4.84 -11.76
N THR A 225 3.91 -3.85 -11.57
CA THR A 225 2.66 -3.98 -10.85
C THR A 225 1.81 -5.10 -11.43
N SER A 226 1.81 -5.31 -12.76
CA SER A 226 1.05 -6.35 -13.48
C SER A 226 1.56 -7.79 -13.29
N ILE A 227 2.72 -7.97 -12.63
CA ILE A 227 3.44 -9.23 -12.52
C ILE A 227 3.39 -9.80 -11.09
N ILE A 228 3.31 -11.12 -10.95
CA ILE A 228 2.99 -11.80 -9.68
C ILE A 228 4.23 -12.15 -8.83
N THR A 229 5.22 -12.83 -9.41
CA THR A 229 6.39 -13.33 -8.64
C THR A 229 7.51 -12.28 -8.61
N GLY A 230 8.34 -12.28 -7.57
CA GLY A 230 9.42 -11.29 -7.40
C GLY A 230 10.45 -11.35 -8.53
N ALA A 231 10.89 -12.55 -8.90
CA ALA A 231 11.80 -12.73 -10.02
C ALA A 231 11.21 -12.20 -11.33
N ASP A 232 9.92 -12.46 -11.59
CA ASP A 232 9.25 -12.02 -12.81
C ASP A 232 9.11 -10.49 -12.85
N LYS A 233 8.82 -9.85 -11.71
CA LYS A 233 8.72 -8.38 -11.62
C LYS A 233 10.02 -7.70 -12.05
N LEU A 234 11.17 -8.18 -11.58
CA LEU A 234 12.47 -7.61 -11.98
C LEU A 234 12.73 -7.69 -13.48
N SER A 235 12.10 -8.65 -14.17
CA SER A 235 12.23 -8.76 -15.63
C SER A 235 11.64 -7.57 -16.38
N THR A 236 10.74 -6.78 -15.77
CA THR A 236 10.16 -5.58 -16.39
C THR A 236 11.10 -4.37 -16.35
N TYR A 237 12.17 -4.41 -15.54
CA TYR A 237 13.21 -3.40 -15.48
C TYR A 237 14.29 -3.59 -16.55
N ASP A 238 13.92 -4.11 -17.73
CA ASP A 238 14.79 -4.16 -18.91
C ASP A 238 14.57 -2.90 -19.77
N TYR A 239 15.63 -2.26 -20.26
CA TYR A 239 15.51 -1.06 -21.09
C TYR A 239 14.67 -1.24 -22.37
N ALA A 240 14.49 -2.47 -22.86
CA ALA A 240 13.55 -2.74 -23.96
C ALA A 240 12.07 -2.60 -23.54
N ASN A 241 11.77 -2.51 -22.25
CA ASN A 241 10.45 -2.21 -21.70
C ASN A 241 10.30 -0.72 -21.29
N ILE A 242 11.36 0.08 -21.43
CA ILE A 242 11.42 1.48 -20.95
C ILE A 242 11.30 2.46 -22.09
N VAL A 243 10.47 3.48 -21.88
CA VAL A 243 10.21 4.55 -22.85
C VAL A 243 10.14 5.90 -22.15
N PRO A 244 10.64 6.98 -22.75
CA PRO A 244 10.61 8.31 -22.13
C PRO A 244 9.20 8.88 -22.12
N LEU A 245 8.63 9.08 -20.94
CA LEU A 245 7.32 9.70 -20.75
C LEU A 245 7.47 10.90 -19.82
N PHE A 246 6.64 11.93 -19.99
CA PHE A 246 6.62 13.01 -19.00
C PHE A 246 6.16 12.45 -17.65
N ASN A 247 6.88 12.80 -16.58
CA ASN A 247 6.61 12.37 -15.21
C ASN A 247 5.14 12.56 -14.82
N GLY A 248 4.58 13.76 -14.98
CA GLY A 248 3.18 14.05 -14.65
C GLY A 248 2.15 13.19 -15.41
N ILE A 249 2.52 12.71 -16.61
CA ILE A 249 1.66 11.88 -17.46
C ILE A 249 1.75 10.40 -17.08
N TYR A 250 2.97 9.92 -16.85
CA TYR A 250 3.23 8.55 -16.41
C TYR A 250 2.63 8.29 -15.03
N ASP A 251 2.94 9.16 -14.07
CA ASP A 251 2.37 9.16 -12.72
C ASP A 251 0.92 9.64 -12.65
N GLY A 252 0.41 10.20 -13.75
CA GLY A 252 -0.94 10.70 -13.91
C GLY A 252 -1.90 9.65 -14.43
N ASN A 253 -2.39 9.83 -15.65
CA ASN A 253 -3.46 9.01 -16.20
C ASN A 253 -3.01 7.63 -16.66
N ILE A 254 -1.72 7.44 -17.00
CA ILE A 254 -1.18 6.12 -17.34
C ILE A 254 -1.30 5.19 -16.14
N TRP A 255 -0.70 5.57 -15.01
CA TRP A 255 -0.84 4.84 -13.75
C TRP A 255 -2.32 4.62 -13.36
N ARG A 256 -3.17 5.63 -13.57
CA ARG A 256 -4.58 5.57 -13.17
C ARG A 256 -5.36 4.49 -13.90
N TYR A 257 -5.30 4.43 -15.23
CA TYR A 257 -6.04 3.38 -15.95
C TYR A 257 -5.41 2.00 -15.74
N GLU A 258 -4.10 1.91 -15.49
CA GLU A 258 -3.45 0.64 -15.13
C GLU A 258 -4.03 0.09 -13.83
N ASN A 259 -4.06 0.92 -12.78
CA ASN A 259 -4.65 0.54 -11.50
C ASN A 259 -6.13 0.15 -11.64
N MET A 260 -6.92 0.94 -12.37
CA MET A 260 -8.33 0.63 -12.64
C MET A 260 -8.53 -0.74 -13.31
N THR A 261 -7.67 -1.11 -14.26
CA THR A 261 -7.77 -2.39 -14.98
C THR A 261 -7.33 -3.58 -14.13
N GLN A 262 -6.33 -3.39 -13.27
CA GLN A 262 -5.87 -4.39 -12.32
C GLN A 262 -6.93 -4.67 -11.23
N GLU A 263 -7.52 -3.63 -10.66
CA GLU A 263 -8.64 -3.74 -9.72
C GLU A 263 -9.86 -4.41 -10.35
N LEU A 264 -10.14 -4.11 -11.62
CA LEU A 264 -11.24 -4.75 -12.34
C LEU A 264 -10.98 -6.25 -12.56
N ALA A 265 -9.75 -6.64 -12.90
CA ALA A 265 -9.36 -8.03 -13.05
C ALA A 265 -9.54 -8.79 -11.73
N ASP A 266 -9.06 -8.23 -10.62
CA ASP A 266 -9.25 -8.78 -9.27
C ASP A 266 -10.73 -8.88 -8.90
N LYS A 267 -11.49 -7.79 -9.04
CA LYS A 267 -12.91 -7.77 -8.69
C LYS A 267 -13.73 -8.79 -9.49
N ARG A 268 -13.36 -9.03 -10.75
CA ARG A 268 -14.00 -10.03 -11.61
C ARG A 268 -13.42 -11.42 -11.47
N GLN A 269 -12.32 -11.58 -10.72
CA GLN A 269 -11.58 -12.83 -10.63
C GLN A 269 -11.28 -13.38 -12.04
N ALA A 270 -10.83 -12.49 -12.94
CA ALA A 270 -10.69 -12.73 -14.36
C ALA A 270 -9.25 -12.47 -14.83
N THR A 271 -8.86 -13.16 -15.91
CA THR A 271 -7.57 -12.95 -16.58
C THR A 271 -7.76 -11.96 -17.72
N PHE A 272 -7.00 -10.87 -17.70
CA PHE A 272 -6.97 -9.90 -18.79
C PHE A 272 -5.67 -10.03 -19.58
N GLU A 273 -5.78 -9.90 -20.89
CA GLU A 273 -4.67 -9.81 -21.83
C GLU A 273 -4.43 -8.34 -22.14
N GLU A 274 -3.19 -7.88 -22.04
CA GLU A 274 -2.82 -6.47 -22.16
C GLU A 274 -1.79 -6.25 -23.27
N TYR A 275 -1.97 -5.16 -24.02
CA TYR A 275 -0.98 -4.65 -24.95
C TYR A 275 -0.75 -3.18 -24.67
N THR A 276 0.47 -2.81 -24.30
CA THR A 276 0.86 -1.39 -24.15
C THR A 276 1.79 -1.01 -25.28
N GLY A 277 1.47 0.03 -26.03
CA GLY A 277 2.29 0.43 -27.16
C GLY A 277 2.34 1.92 -27.38
N LEU A 278 3.22 2.29 -28.32
CA LEU A 278 3.55 3.67 -28.61
C LEU A 278 3.16 4.03 -30.04
N PHE A 279 2.81 5.29 -30.25
CA PHE A 279 2.58 5.80 -31.60
C PHE A 279 2.90 7.28 -31.75
N TYR A 280 3.40 7.61 -32.95
CA TYR A 280 3.98 8.90 -33.31
C TYR A 280 5.14 9.35 -32.41
N THR A 281 5.93 10.30 -32.92
CA THR A 281 7.01 10.93 -32.15
C THR A 281 6.54 12.29 -31.70
N TYR A 282 6.83 12.65 -30.46
CA TYR A 282 6.56 13.97 -29.93
C TYR A 282 7.37 15.00 -30.72
N GLU A 283 6.68 16.04 -31.20
CA GLU A 283 7.26 17.11 -31.99
C GLU A 283 7.08 18.43 -31.25
N VAL A 284 8.17 19.10 -30.89
CA VAL A 284 8.13 20.43 -30.26
C VAL A 284 7.59 21.50 -31.22
N GLU A 285 7.85 21.32 -32.50
CA GLU A 285 7.28 22.09 -33.60
C GLU A 285 7.12 21.15 -34.80
N LYS A 286 6.30 21.54 -35.77
CA LYS A 286 6.06 20.75 -36.98
C LYS A 286 7.40 20.33 -37.63
N TRP A 287 7.60 19.03 -37.82
CA TRP A 287 8.80 18.42 -38.39
C TRP A 287 10.06 18.46 -37.50
N LYS A 288 9.91 18.74 -36.20
CA LYS A 288 10.99 18.69 -35.20
C LYS A 288 10.70 17.61 -34.16
N PRO A 289 10.90 16.31 -34.50
CA PRO A 289 10.76 15.23 -33.55
C PRO A 289 11.82 15.32 -32.46
N ILE A 290 11.48 14.91 -31.25
CA ILE A 290 12.41 14.88 -30.14
C ILE A 290 12.68 13.45 -29.67
N GLY A 291 13.89 13.26 -29.15
CA GLY A 291 14.29 12.09 -28.39
C GLY A 291 15.15 12.53 -27.23
N LEU A 292 15.40 11.63 -26.27
CA LEU A 292 16.24 11.90 -25.11
C LEU A 292 17.67 12.32 -25.48
N ASP A 293 18.15 11.87 -26.65
CA ASP A 293 19.46 12.26 -27.20
C ASP A 293 19.49 13.71 -27.73
N ASN A 294 18.33 14.33 -27.87
CA ASN A 294 18.11 15.66 -28.47
C ASN A 294 18.82 15.82 -29.83
N ALA A 295 18.93 14.73 -30.59
CA ALA A 295 19.58 14.73 -31.89
C ALA A 295 18.60 15.15 -33.00
N LYS A 296 19.11 15.69 -34.12
CA LYS A 296 18.30 15.98 -35.31
C LYS A 296 17.57 14.74 -35.86
N GLN A 297 18.16 13.57 -35.65
CA GLN A 297 17.55 12.27 -35.94
C GLN A 297 17.59 11.44 -34.66
N PRO A 298 16.57 11.58 -33.79
CA PRO A 298 16.59 10.97 -32.48
C PRO A 298 16.53 9.45 -32.58
N THR A 299 17.43 8.81 -31.84
CA THR A 299 17.52 7.35 -31.66
C THR A 299 16.58 6.87 -30.56
N HIS A 300 16.42 7.65 -29.49
CA HIS A 300 15.56 7.35 -28.34
C HIS A 300 14.35 8.28 -28.34
N ARG A 301 13.43 8.03 -29.28
CA ARG A 301 12.30 8.92 -29.57
C ARG A 301 11.33 9.01 -28.40
N VAL A 302 10.90 10.23 -28.09
CA VAL A 302 9.78 10.47 -27.17
C VAL A 302 8.48 10.17 -27.91
N PRO A 303 7.62 9.24 -27.44
CA PRO A 303 6.33 8.98 -28.08
C PRO A 303 5.39 10.17 -27.90
N LYS A 304 4.58 10.46 -28.91
CA LYS A 304 3.47 11.44 -28.77
C LYS A 304 2.28 10.82 -28.04
N PHE A 305 2.00 9.55 -28.32
CA PHE A 305 0.90 8.82 -27.69
C PHE A 305 1.37 7.50 -27.09
N VAL A 306 0.80 7.19 -25.94
CA VAL A 306 0.83 5.85 -25.33
C VAL A 306 -0.57 5.29 -25.42
N TYR A 307 -0.70 4.01 -25.75
CA TYR A 307 -1.97 3.32 -25.66
C TYR A 307 -1.85 2.04 -24.84
N LYS A 308 -2.96 1.66 -24.19
CA LYS A 308 -3.10 0.35 -23.55
C LYS A 308 -4.40 -0.31 -23.96
N LEU A 309 -4.32 -1.44 -24.66
CA LEU A 309 -5.45 -2.31 -24.93
C LEU A 309 -5.56 -3.34 -23.80
N VAL A 310 -6.73 -3.43 -23.18
CA VAL A 310 -7.06 -4.46 -22.18
C VAL A 310 -8.20 -5.31 -22.70
N VAL A 311 -8.03 -6.62 -22.72
CA VAL A 311 -9.02 -7.59 -23.23
C VAL A 311 -9.32 -8.64 -22.17
N ASP A 312 -10.59 -8.81 -21.83
CA ASP A 312 -11.02 -9.95 -21.03
C ASP A 312 -10.86 -11.24 -21.84
N THR A 313 -9.99 -12.14 -21.38
CA THR A 313 -9.64 -13.37 -22.11
C THR A 313 -10.83 -14.29 -22.33
N LYS A 314 -11.87 -14.23 -21.48
CA LYS A 314 -13.06 -15.08 -21.57
C LYS A 314 -14.14 -14.44 -22.44
N SER A 315 -14.55 -13.21 -22.13
CA SER A 315 -15.63 -12.54 -22.86
C SER A 315 -15.18 -11.98 -24.21
N LYS A 316 -13.86 -11.77 -24.39
CA LYS A 316 -13.25 -11.08 -25.52
C LYS A 316 -13.71 -9.62 -25.67
N ASN A 317 -14.28 -9.04 -24.62
CA ASN A 317 -14.54 -7.60 -24.59
C ASN A 317 -13.25 -6.86 -24.28
N GLY A 318 -13.00 -5.76 -24.99
CA GLY A 318 -11.79 -4.97 -24.82
C GLY A 318 -12.04 -3.47 -24.79
N ILE A 319 -11.08 -2.74 -24.27
CA ILE A 319 -11.04 -1.28 -24.25
C ILE A 319 -9.62 -0.82 -24.54
N VAL A 320 -9.47 0.25 -25.32
CA VAL A 320 -8.16 0.88 -25.54
C VAL A 320 -8.15 2.22 -24.84
N PHE A 321 -7.21 2.44 -23.93
CA PHE A 321 -6.86 3.76 -23.42
C PHE A 321 -5.83 4.39 -24.35
N VAL A 322 -6.01 5.66 -24.68
CA VAL A 322 -5.06 6.43 -25.50
C VAL A 322 -4.76 7.72 -24.76
N THR A 323 -3.49 7.90 -24.41
CA THR A 323 -2.99 9.02 -23.62
C THR A 323 -2.02 9.85 -24.46
N LEU A 324 -2.24 11.16 -24.48
CA LEU A 324 -1.34 12.13 -25.08
C LEU A 324 -0.19 12.41 -24.12
N ASN A 325 1.04 12.17 -24.57
CA ASN A 325 2.28 12.44 -23.83
C ASN A 325 2.80 13.87 -24.16
N ASP A 326 1.98 14.88 -23.87
CA ASP A 326 2.29 16.29 -24.10
C ASP A 326 1.61 17.16 -23.02
N PRO A 327 2.32 17.55 -21.94
CA PRO A 327 1.75 18.34 -20.85
C PRO A 327 1.49 19.80 -21.26
N TYR A 328 1.99 20.24 -22.42
CA TYR A 328 1.88 21.62 -22.89
C TYR A 328 0.76 21.82 -23.92
N HIS A 329 -0.02 20.78 -24.20
CA HIS A 329 -0.93 20.77 -25.33
C HIS A 329 -2.18 21.63 -25.10
N LYS A 330 -2.39 22.66 -25.93
CA LYS A 330 -3.50 23.63 -25.75
C LYS A 330 -4.87 23.12 -26.20
N LYS A 331 -4.94 22.16 -27.14
CA LYS A 331 -6.20 21.68 -27.75
C LYS A 331 -6.25 20.16 -27.87
N PRO A 332 -6.16 19.42 -26.76
CA PRO A 332 -5.92 17.97 -26.79
C PRO A 332 -7.07 17.19 -27.42
N SER A 333 -8.30 17.69 -27.33
CA SER A 333 -9.46 17.06 -27.97
C SER A 333 -9.43 17.06 -29.50
N SER A 334 -8.56 17.86 -30.13
CA SER A 334 -8.36 17.84 -31.58
C SER A 334 -7.46 16.69 -32.06
N GLU A 335 -6.79 16.02 -31.12
CA GLU A 335 -5.83 14.94 -31.36
C GLU A 335 -6.47 13.54 -31.16
N ASN A 336 -7.80 13.47 -31.03
CA ASN A 336 -8.52 12.22 -30.80
C ASN A 336 -8.35 11.25 -31.97
N LEU A 337 -7.66 10.14 -31.73
CA LEU A 337 -7.42 9.08 -32.72
C LEU A 337 -8.67 8.24 -33.02
N CYS A 338 -9.71 8.36 -32.18
CA CYS A 338 -10.93 7.58 -32.24
C CYS A 338 -12.09 8.37 -31.59
N LYS A 339 -13.31 7.85 -31.69
CA LYS A 339 -14.42 8.36 -30.88
C LYS A 339 -14.24 7.97 -29.41
N ASN A 340 -14.23 8.95 -28.51
CA ASN A 340 -14.16 8.69 -27.07
C ASN A 340 -15.40 7.91 -26.59
N VAL A 341 -15.19 6.73 -26.02
CA VAL A 341 -16.21 5.84 -25.46
C VAL A 341 -16.09 5.62 -23.95
N CYS A 342 -15.31 6.42 -23.22
CA CYS A 342 -15.12 6.24 -21.76
C CYS A 342 -16.46 6.17 -21.00
N GLY A 343 -17.38 7.12 -21.26
CA GLY A 343 -18.71 7.08 -20.64
C GLY A 343 -19.53 5.83 -20.99
N LYS A 344 -19.39 5.28 -22.21
CA LYS A 344 -20.05 4.01 -22.60
C LYS A 344 -19.41 2.78 -21.93
N ALA A 345 -18.15 2.89 -21.55
CA ALA A 345 -17.44 1.91 -20.76
C ALA A 345 -17.68 2.09 -19.24
N ASN A 346 -18.51 3.05 -18.83
CA ASN A 346 -18.75 3.44 -17.44
C ASN A 346 -17.47 3.92 -16.74
N ILE A 347 -16.67 4.70 -17.46
CA ILE A 347 -15.46 5.36 -16.96
C ILE A 347 -15.74 6.85 -16.87
N ASN A 348 -15.89 7.34 -15.63
CA ASN A 348 -16.15 8.73 -15.30
C ASN A 348 -14.94 9.32 -14.55
N GLU A 349 -13.78 9.28 -15.19
CA GLU A 349 -12.55 9.81 -14.60
C GLU A 349 -12.33 11.27 -15.02
N PRO A 350 -12.49 12.25 -14.13
CA PRO A 350 -12.33 13.67 -14.49
C PRO A 350 -10.90 14.00 -14.89
N ASN A 351 -9.89 13.37 -14.29
CA ASN A 351 -8.47 13.64 -14.61
C ASN A 351 -8.11 13.25 -16.04
N PHE A 352 -8.90 12.42 -16.74
CA PHE A 352 -8.64 12.09 -18.15
C PHE A 352 -8.68 13.31 -19.07
N LYS A 353 -9.25 14.43 -18.63
CA LYS A 353 -9.24 15.69 -19.40
C LYS A 353 -8.06 16.59 -19.06
N ASP A 354 -7.31 16.28 -18.01
CA ASP A 354 -6.15 17.04 -17.56
C ASP A 354 -4.95 16.72 -18.46
N VAL A 355 -4.34 17.78 -19.00
CA VAL A 355 -3.23 17.69 -19.96
C VAL A 355 -1.93 17.40 -19.24
N GLU A 356 -1.70 18.00 -18.06
CA GLU A 356 -0.48 17.79 -17.26
C GLU A 356 -0.42 16.37 -16.71
N LYS A 357 -1.60 15.78 -16.41
CA LYS A 357 -1.74 14.35 -16.06
C LYS A 357 -1.85 13.42 -17.27
N GLY A 358 -1.79 13.96 -18.48
CA GLY A 358 -1.88 13.22 -19.74
C GLY A 358 -3.31 13.03 -20.23
N PHE A 359 -3.75 13.88 -21.15
CA PHE A 359 -5.11 13.80 -21.71
C PHE A 359 -5.38 12.41 -22.28
N THR A 360 -6.44 11.76 -21.80
CA THR A 360 -6.75 10.36 -22.05
C THR A 360 -8.16 10.18 -22.60
N ILE A 361 -8.29 9.36 -23.64
CA ILE A 361 -9.57 8.92 -24.19
C ILE A 361 -9.65 7.40 -24.22
N CYS A 362 -10.87 6.88 -24.27
CA CYS A 362 -11.11 5.45 -24.44
C CYS A 362 -11.63 5.20 -25.85
N CYS A 363 -11.09 4.19 -26.52
CA CYS A 363 -11.51 3.77 -27.85
C CYS A 363 -12.12 2.38 -27.81
N ARG A 364 -13.02 2.11 -28.77
CA ARG A 364 -13.27 0.73 -29.21
C ARG A 364 -12.05 0.24 -29.97
N TYR A 365 -11.69 -1.02 -29.80
CA TYR A 365 -10.56 -1.62 -30.51
C TYR A 365 -10.69 -1.48 -32.04
N GLU A 366 -11.89 -1.70 -32.59
CA GLU A 366 -12.17 -1.58 -34.02
C GLU A 366 -11.89 -0.16 -34.57
N ASP A 367 -12.32 0.86 -33.84
CA ASP A 367 -12.10 2.27 -34.21
C ASP A 367 -10.62 2.63 -34.09
N PHE A 368 -9.98 2.17 -33.01
CA PHE A 368 -8.56 2.42 -32.75
C PHE A 368 -7.66 1.82 -33.83
N ARG A 369 -7.91 0.57 -34.25
CA ARG A 369 -7.07 -0.14 -35.23
C ARG A 369 -7.09 0.51 -36.62
N ASN A 370 -8.12 1.30 -36.93
CA ASN A 370 -8.17 2.05 -38.18
C ASN A 370 -7.10 3.14 -38.23
N SER A 371 -6.75 3.70 -37.08
CA SER A 371 -5.76 4.78 -36.91
C SER A 371 -4.37 4.25 -36.57
N VAL A 372 -4.28 3.14 -35.81
CA VAL A 372 -3.02 2.59 -35.31
C VAL A 372 -2.88 1.11 -35.69
N ARG A 373 -1.83 0.79 -36.46
CA ARG A 373 -1.56 -0.57 -36.98
C ARG A 373 -0.42 -1.30 -36.28
N THR A 374 -0.10 -0.90 -35.05
CA THR A 374 1.02 -1.48 -34.29
C THR A 374 0.66 -2.79 -33.58
N LEU A 375 -0.63 -3.04 -33.33
CA LEU A 375 -1.13 -4.26 -32.68
C LEU A 375 -1.16 -5.48 -33.64
N PRO A 376 -1.10 -6.73 -33.11
CA PRO A 376 -1.28 -7.94 -33.90
C PRO A 376 -2.63 -7.98 -34.64
N ASN A 377 -2.62 -8.51 -35.86
CA ASN A 377 -3.80 -8.56 -36.73
C ASN A 377 -4.83 -9.64 -36.33
N ASP A 378 -4.39 -10.63 -35.56
CA ASP A 378 -5.14 -11.82 -35.15
C ASP A 378 -5.82 -11.67 -33.77
N LEU A 379 -5.76 -10.47 -33.17
CA LEU A 379 -6.45 -10.17 -31.92
C LEU A 379 -7.98 -10.34 -32.05
N GLN A 380 -8.55 -11.13 -31.14
CA GLN A 380 -9.98 -11.39 -31.10
C GLN A 380 -10.66 -10.49 -30.05
N VAL A 381 -11.08 -9.30 -30.45
CA VAL A 381 -11.87 -8.38 -29.60
C VAL A 381 -13.29 -8.26 -30.18
N LYS A 382 -14.29 -8.66 -29.39
CA LYS A 382 -15.69 -8.83 -29.82
C LYS A 382 -16.65 -7.73 -29.32
N GLY A 383 -16.21 -6.92 -28.35
CA GLY A 383 -17.07 -5.90 -27.75
C GLY A 383 -16.31 -4.92 -26.87
N LEU A 384 -17.04 -4.01 -26.24
CA LEU A 384 -16.48 -2.98 -25.35
C LEU A 384 -16.40 -3.50 -23.91
N LEU A 385 -15.21 -3.49 -23.32
CA LEU A 385 -15.04 -3.76 -21.90
C LEU A 385 -15.59 -2.60 -21.07
N LYS A 386 -16.54 -2.88 -20.18
CA LYS A 386 -17.09 -1.91 -19.21
C LYS A 386 -16.42 -2.08 -17.86
N ILE A 387 -16.20 -1.01 -17.10
CA ILE A 387 -15.49 -1.03 -15.81
C ILE A 387 -16.44 -1.10 -14.59
N SER A 388 -17.73 -0.80 -14.76
CA SER A 388 -18.70 -0.94 -13.65
C SER A 388 -18.85 -2.41 -13.22
N ALA A 389 -18.86 -2.64 -11.90
CA ALA A 389 -19.29 -3.88 -11.30
C ALA A 389 -20.82 -3.94 -11.25
N SER A 390 -21.44 -4.37 -12.34
CA SER A 390 -22.77 -4.97 -12.26
C SER A 390 -22.66 -6.44 -12.67
N THR A 391 -23.35 -7.27 -11.89
CA THR A 391 -23.61 -8.72 -12.02
C THR A 391 -22.51 -9.70 -11.62
N LEU A 392 -22.34 -9.88 -10.31
CA LEU A 392 -22.14 -11.19 -9.67
C LEU A 392 -23.19 -11.33 -8.55
N ASN A 393 -24.44 -11.53 -8.96
CA ASN A 393 -25.52 -12.08 -8.15
C ASN A 393 -26.51 -12.70 -9.13
N ASP A 394 -26.17 -13.88 -9.64
CA ASP A 394 -27.14 -14.71 -10.34
C ASP A 394 -26.93 -16.18 -9.91
N HIS A 395 -27.24 -16.41 -8.64
CA HIS A 395 -27.59 -17.72 -8.12
C HIS A 395 -29.01 -17.65 -7.55
N SER A 396 -29.98 -17.56 -8.45
CA SER A 396 -31.35 -18.00 -8.14
C SER A 396 -32.04 -18.48 -9.41
N VAL A 397 -31.80 -19.75 -9.75
CA VAL A 397 -32.70 -20.52 -10.62
C VAL A 397 -33.31 -21.61 -9.74
N LEU A 398 -34.66 -21.62 -9.70
CA LEU A 398 -35.59 -22.53 -8.99
C LEU A 398 -35.77 -22.16 -7.50
N PHE A 399 -36.94 -21.76 -7.00
CA PHE A 399 -38.28 -22.29 -7.20
C PHE A 399 -39.34 -21.18 -7.22
N ASN A 400 -40.26 -21.25 -8.18
CA ASN A 400 -41.45 -20.41 -8.24
C ASN A 400 -42.68 -21.31 -8.05
N THR A 401 -43.29 -21.29 -6.86
CA THR A 401 -44.69 -21.66 -6.71
C THR A 401 -45.37 -20.80 -5.65
N SER A 402 -46.55 -20.32 -6.04
CA SER A 402 -47.73 -19.98 -5.22
C SER A 402 -47.79 -18.64 -4.50
N LYS A 403 -48.53 -17.73 -5.15
CA LYS A 403 -49.44 -16.74 -4.55
C LYS A 403 -50.32 -17.38 -3.46
N MET A 404 -50.47 -16.72 -2.31
CA MET A 404 -51.75 -16.53 -1.61
C MET A 404 -51.58 -15.50 -0.48
N SER A 405 -52.20 -14.33 -0.64
CA SER A 405 -53.30 -13.84 0.21
C SER A 405 -52.84 -13.41 1.61
N LEU A 406 -52.61 -12.11 1.86
CA LEU A 406 -53.63 -11.20 2.41
C LEU A 406 -54.54 -11.93 3.40
N LEU A 407 -54.11 -12.05 4.67
CA LEU A 407 -54.97 -12.27 5.84
C LEU A 407 -54.18 -12.48 7.15
N TYR A 408 -53.26 -11.59 7.55
CA TYR A 408 -52.75 -11.59 8.93
C TYR A 408 -52.39 -10.17 9.44
N GLY A 409 -53.17 -9.18 9.04
CA GLY A 409 -53.23 -7.89 9.73
C GLY A 409 -54.44 -7.87 10.64
N LEU A 410 -54.39 -8.57 11.79
CA LEU A 410 -55.35 -8.47 12.92
C LEU A 410 -54.98 -9.45 14.07
N LEU A 411 -53.70 -9.55 14.41
CA LEU A 411 -53.23 -10.29 15.61
C LEU A 411 -51.98 -9.65 16.24
N ILE A 412 -51.86 -8.33 16.11
CA ILE A 412 -50.86 -7.50 16.82
C ILE A 412 -51.63 -6.65 17.83
N LEU A 413 -52.17 -7.27 18.89
CA LEU A 413 -52.72 -6.57 20.07
C LEU A 413 -53.08 -7.57 21.18
N ALA A 414 -52.18 -8.48 21.53
CA ALA A 414 -52.28 -9.28 22.76
C ALA A 414 -51.00 -10.07 23.07
N PHE A 415 -49.82 -9.43 23.09
CA PHE A 415 -48.67 -9.93 23.85
C PHE A 415 -47.78 -8.74 24.22
N THR A 416 -48.18 -7.99 25.24
CA THR A 416 -47.22 -7.32 26.11
C THR A 416 -46.46 -8.43 26.84
N ARG A 417 -45.45 -9.01 26.16
CA ARG A 417 -44.39 -9.72 26.87
C ARG A 417 -43.70 -8.67 27.72
N SER A 418 -43.79 -8.85 29.04
CA SER A 418 -42.85 -8.32 29.99
C SER A 418 -41.46 -8.49 29.39
N TYR A 419 -40.79 -7.39 29.05
CA TYR A 419 -39.37 -7.44 28.78
C TYR A 419 -38.74 -7.91 30.10
N LEU A 420 -38.23 -9.14 30.11
CA LEU A 420 -37.19 -9.48 31.06
C LEU A 420 -36.12 -8.40 30.86
N VAL A 421 -35.88 -7.60 31.89
CA VAL A 421 -34.62 -6.85 31.99
C VAL A 421 -33.56 -7.94 32.06
N VAL A 422 -33.01 -8.31 30.90
CA VAL A 422 -31.78 -9.07 30.85
C VAL A 422 -30.78 -8.20 31.60
N GLY A 423 -30.07 -8.75 32.59
CA GLY A 423 -29.06 -8.00 33.31
C GLY A 423 -28.12 -7.30 32.32
N GLN A 424 -27.70 -6.09 32.65
CA GLN A 424 -26.75 -5.35 31.84
C GLN A 424 -25.71 -4.75 32.79
N CYS A 425 -24.45 -5.04 32.53
CA CYS A 425 -23.33 -4.44 33.24
C CYS A 425 -22.79 -3.27 32.44
N SER A 426 -22.16 -2.34 33.12
CA SER A 426 -21.59 -1.16 32.48
C SER A 426 -20.13 -0.98 32.87
N ILE A 427 -19.33 -0.49 31.94
CA ILE A 427 -17.98 0.03 32.17
C ILE A 427 -18.05 1.54 31.97
N ASN A 428 -17.70 2.31 33.00
CA ASN A 428 -17.75 3.76 33.02
C ASN A 428 -16.34 4.33 33.01
N ILE A 429 -16.06 5.28 32.12
CA ILE A 429 -14.76 5.95 32.02
C ILE A 429 -14.89 7.38 32.56
N PRO A 430 -13.92 7.86 33.37
CA PRO A 430 -12.77 7.12 33.87
C PRO A 430 -13.07 6.25 35.10
N ASP A 431 -14.27 6.31 35.70
CA ASP A 431 -14.56 5.79 37.04
C ASP A 431 -14.14 4.32 37.30
N ASP A 432 -14.36 3.41 36.34
CA ASP A 432 -14.01 2.00 36.45
C ASP A 432 -12.56 1.68 36.03
N LEU A 433 -11.88 2.61 35.34
CA LEU A 433 -10.49 2.49 34.88
C LEU A 433 -9.73 3.80 35.20
N SER A 434 -9.78 4.23 36.46
CA SER A 434 -9.41 5.60 36.85
C SER A 434 -7.93 5.78 37.19
N THR A 435 -7.10 4.74 37.01
CA THR A 435 -5.68 4.74 37.38
C THR A 435 -4.80 4.35 36.21
N GLU A 436 -3.56 4.82 36.19
CA GLU A 436 -2.56 4.40 35.17
C GLU A 436 -2.20 2.91 35.32
N GLU A 437 -2.31 2.36 36.52
CA GLU A 437 -2.14 0.93 36.78
C GLU A 437 -3.44 0.13 36.59
N ALA A 438 -4.44 0.67 35.89
CA ALA A 438 -5.61 -0.10 35.51
C ALA A 438 -5.19 -1.22 34.54
N PRO A 439 -5.73 -2.44 34.69
CA PRO A 439 -5.40 -3.53 33.79
C PRO A 439 -5.94 -3.29 32.38
N VAL A 440 -5.30 -3.91 31.39
CA VAL A 440 -5.82 -3.98 30.02
C VAL A 440 -7.10 -4.80 30.04
N VAL A 441 -8.17 -4.27 29.44
CA VAL A 441 -9.48 -4.92 29.39
C VAL A 441 -9.69 -5.55 28.02
N LEU A 442 -9.92 -6.87 27.99
CA LEU A 442 -10.39 -7.59 26.82
C LEU A 442 -11.84 -8.03 27.01
N VAL A 443 -12.71 -7.71 26.05
CA VAL A 443 -14.13 -8.08 26.06
C VAL A 443 -14.37 -9.31 25.20
N LYS A 444 -15.05 -10.32 25.75
CA LYS A 444 -15.46 -11.51 25.00
C LYS A 444 -16.63 -11.19 24.07
N THR A 445 -16.40 -11.31 22.76
CA THR A 445 -17.40 -11.17 21.70
C THR A 445 -17.55 -12.51 20.97
N GLY A 446 -18.58 -13.28 21.31
CA GLY A 446 -18.75 -14.64 20.81
C GLY A 446 -17.62 -15.55 21.29
N ASN A 447 -16.92 -16.22 20.36
CA ASN A 447 -15.77 -17.08 20.66
C ASN A 447 -14.42 -16.35 20.68
N ASN A 448 -14.40 -15.02 20.51
CA ASN A 448 -13.17 -14.24 20.41
C ASN A 448 -13.09 -13.15 21.49
N MET A 449 -11.88 -12.78 21.88
CA MET A 449 -11.60 -11.63 22.74
C MET A 449 -11.19 -10.43 21.88
N LYS A 450 -11.63 -9.22 22.25
CA LYS A 450 -11.25 -7.96 21.61
C LYS A 450 -10.79 -6.95 22.66
N LEU A 451 -9.85 -6.08 22.31
CA LEU A 451 -9.44 -4.97 23.16
C LEU A 451 -10.63 -4.02 23.39
N PHE A 452 -10.86 -3.64 24.64
CA PHE A 452 -11.89 -2.67 24.99
C PHE A 452 -11.48 -1.28 24.52
N ARG A 453 -12.35 -0.61 23.75
CA ARG A 453 -12.16 0.79 23.32
C ARG A 453 -13.42 1.59 23.61
N PRO A 454 -13.37 2.53 24.56
CA PRO A 454 -14.56 3.26 24.96
C PRO A 454 -14.89 4.39 23.97
N GLU A 455 -15.91 4.17 23.13
CA GLU A 455 -16.46 5.21 22.24
C GLU A 455 -17.49 6.12 22.93
N GLU A 456 -17.95 5.71 24.12
CA GLU A 456 -18.88 6.46 24.97
C GLU A 456 -18.38 6.48 26.42
N LYS A 457 -18.87 7.43 27.23
CA LYS A 457 -18.57 7.47 28.69
C LYS A 457 -18.92 6.15 29.38
N THR A 458 -20.07 5.58 29.04
CA THR A 458 -20.60 4.35 29.62
C THR A 458 -20.81 3.32 28.51
N THR A 459 -20.07 2.22 28.58
CA THR A 459 -20.27 1.07 27.69
C THR A 459 -21.10 0.00 28.39
N THR A 460 -22.28 -0.28 27.86
CA THR A 460 -23.19 -1.29 28.41
C THR A 460 -23.06 -2.63 27.69
N LEU A 461 -22.93 -3.71 28.44
CA LEU A 461 -22.70 -5.07 27.96
C LEU A 461 -23.75 -6.04 28.52
N PRO A 462 -24.22 -7.03 27.73
CA PRO A 462 -25.22 -8.00 28.18
C PRO A 462 -24.75 -8.90 29.34
N GLU A 463 -25.69 -9.39 30.14
CA GLU A 463 -25.48 -10.45 31.13
C GLU A 463 -24.75 -11.65 30.54
N GLY A 464 -23.82 -12.21 31.32
CA GLY A 464 -22.95 -13.30 30.90
C GLY A 464 -21.76 -12.89 30.03
N THR A 465 -21.59 -11.60 29.69
CA THR A 465 -20.35 -11.11 29.05
C THR A 465 -19.17 -11.33 29.99
N GLU A 466 -18.08 -11.89 29.47
CA GLU A 466 -16.80 -12.04 30.19
C GLU A 466 -15.83 -10.93 29.78
N LEU A 467 -15.11 -10.40 30.77
CA LEU A 467 -13.93 -9.55 30.59
C LEU A 467 -12.70 -10.33 31.04
N LEU A 468 -11.64 -10.31 30.24
CA LEU A 468 -10.32 -10.76 30.65
C LEU A 468 -9.48 -9.51 30.95
N LEU A 469 -9.10 -9.35 32.22
CA LEU A 469 -8.19 -8.30 32.66
C LEU A 469 -6.76 -8.82 32.62
N ALA A 470 -5.83 -7.99 32.14
CA ALA A 470 -4.43 -8.35 32.02
C ALA A 470 -3.49 -7.26 32.51
N CYS A 471 -2.52 -7.65 33.35
CA CYS A 471 -1.37 -6.84 33.74
C CYS A 471 -0.17 -7.29 32.91
N THR A 472 0.05 -6.65 31.77
CA THR A 472 1.14 -6.99 30.85
C THR A 472 2.45 -6.33 31.25
N GLY A 473 3.57 -6.92 30.82
CA GLY A 473 4.94 -6.50 31.18
C GLY A 473 5.64 -7.50 32.10
N GLU A 474 6.97 -7.53 32.06
CA GLU A 474 7.75 -8.51 32.82
C GLU A 474 7.53 -8.35 34.34
N GLY A 475 7.06 -9.41 34.99
CA GLY A 475 6.80 -9.42 36.44
C GLY A 475 5.57 -8.61 36.89
N ASN A 476 4.79 -8.06 35.95
CA ASN A 476 3.56 -7.35 36.29
C ASN A 476 2.45 -8.33 36.66
N ALA A 477 1.59 -7.94 37.59
CA ALA A 477 0.49 -8.77 38.08
C ALA A 477 -0.57 -7.91 38.76
N LEU A 478 -1.77 -8.45 38.92
CA LEU A 478 -2.82 -7.86 39.73
C LEU A 478 -2.38 -7.79 41.20
N LYS A 479 -2.64 -6.65 41.85
CA LYS A 479 -2.34 -6.43 43.27
C LYS A 479 -3.15 -7.36 44.17
N SER A 480 -4.35 -7.74 43.76
CA SER A 480 -5.29 -8.49 44.61
C SER A 480 -4.94 -9.97 44.76
N ASN A 481 -4.50 -10.63 43.68
CA ASN A 481 -4.25 -12.07 43.68
C ASN A 481 -2.85 -12.48 43.16
N GLY A 482 -2.04 -11.52 42.72
CA GLY A 482 -0.69 -11.77 42.20
C GLY A 482 -0.63 -12.47 40.85
N GLN A 483 -1.75 -12.64 40.15
CA GLN A 483 -1.82 -13.25 38.82
C GLN A 483 -1.67 -12.20 37.71
N GLU A 484 -1.11 -12.60 36.57
CA GLU A 484 -0.99 -11.74 35.38
C GLU A 484 -2.36 -11.41 34.75
N THR A 485 -3.34 -12.32 34.88
CA THR A 485 -4.68 -12.15 34.33
C THR A 485 -5.77 -12.61 35.29
N THR A 486 -6.97 -12.04 35.17
CA THR A 486 -8.18 -12.52 35.84
C THR A 486 -9.40 -12.33 34.95
N THR A 487 -10.47 -13.09 35.18
CA THR A 487 -11.72 -12.98 34.41
C THR A 487 -12.83 -12.42 35.29
N LEU A 488 -13.53 -11.41 34.78
CA LEU A 488 -14.78 -10.90 35.36
C LEU A 488 -15.96 -11.38 34.50
N SER A 489 -17.08 -11.69 35.13
CA SER A 489 -18.33 -11.99 34.43
C SER A 489 -19.39 -10.94 34.76
N CYS A 490 -20.19 -10.56 33.77
CA CYS A 490 -21.35 -9.72 34.00
C CYS A 490 -22.46 -10.52 34.66
N ASN A 491 -22.69 -10.28 35.95
CA ASN A 491 -23.72 -10.93 36.76
C ASN A 491 -24.69 -9.86 37.28
N GLY A 492 -25.94 -9.86 36.82
CA GLY A 492 -26.91 -8.81 37.16
C GLY A 492 -26.55 -7.46 36.55
N ASN A 493 -25.92 -6.58 37.33
CA ASN A 493 -25.58 -5.20 36.92
C ASN A 493 -24.10 -4.81 37.10
N GLN A 494 -23.23 -5.74 37.52
CA GLN A 494 -21.82 -5.48 37.78
C GLN A 494 -20.91 -6.57 37.20
N PHE A 495 -19.69 -6.18 36.85
CA PHE A 495 -18.61 -7.08 36.48
C PHE A 495 -17.85 -7.51 37.73
N GLU A 496 -17.88 -8.80 38.04
CA GLU A 496 -17.28 -9.36 39.25
C GLU A 496 -16.47 -10.63 38.95
N SER A 497 -15.40 -10.84 39.73
CA SER A 497 -14.57 -12.04 39.66
C SER A 497 -15.25 -13.20 40.38
N ALA A 498 -14.71 -14.41 40.26
CA ALA A 498 -15.16 -15.54 41.08
C ALA A 498 -14.97 -15.32 42.59
N ALA A 499 -14.12 -14.35 42.98
CA ALA A 499 -13.91 -13.92 44.35
C ALA A 499 -14.67 -12.63 44.71
N GLU A 500 -15.68 -12.25 43.91
CA GLU A 500 -16.54 -11.07 44.11
C GLU A 500 -15.79 -9.71 44.05
N GLU A 501 -14.63 -9.67 43.40
CA GLU A 501 -13.87 -8.43 43.17
C GLU A 501 -14.45 -7.66 41.98
N LYS A 502 -14.59 -6.34 42.12
CA LYS A 502 -15.21 -5.47 41.10
C LYS A 502 -14.16 -4.87 40.18
N LEU A 503 -14.54 -4.58 38.93
CA LEU A 503 -13.65 -3.96 37.93
C LEU A 503 -12.90 -2.73 38.46
N LYS A 504 -13.61 -1.78 39.08
CA LYS A 504 -13.03 -0.55 39.66
C LYS A 504 -11.97 -0.78 40.75
N ASP A 505 -11.97 -1.96 41.37
CA ASP A 505 -11.05 -2.30 42.46
C ASP A 505 -9.82 -3.06 41.94
N MET A 506 -9.78 -3.38 40.64
CA MET A 506 -8.68 -4.10 39.98
C MET A 506 -7.56 -3.15 39.58
N SER A 507 -6.35 -3.45 40.03
CA SER A 507 -5.15 -2.66 39.71
C SER A 507 -3.92 -3.56 39.59
N CYS A 508 -3.06 -3.24 38.64
CA CYS A 508 -1.77 -3.89 38.44
C CYS A 508 -0.70 -3.34 39.39
N LYS A 509 0.37 -4.13 39.61
CA LYS A 509 1.54 -3.72 40.38
C LYS A 509 2.27 -2.55 39.72
N SER A 510 2.34 -2.58 38.39
CA SER A 510 2.89 -1.52 37.55
C SER A 510 1.95 -1.27 36.37
N MET A 511 2.18 -0.18 35.64
CA MET A 511 1.47 0.12 34.39
C MET A 511 1.61 -1.03 33.39
N ALA A 512 0.56 -1.29 32.63
CA ALA A 512 0.54 -2.36 31.64
C ALA A 512 1.41 -1.97 30.42
N GLU A 513 2.37 -2.84 30.08
CA GLU A 513 3.28 -2.61 28.97
C GLU A 513 2.64 -3.01 27.63
N ALA A 514 2.62 -2.07 26.69
CA ALA A 514 2.24 -2.33 25.30
C ALA A 514 3.44 -2.82 24.47
N VAL A 515 3.16 -3.49 23.36
CA VAL A 515 4.16 -3.94 22.40
C VAL A 515 3.75 -3.54 20.99
N VAL A 516 4.74 -3.26 20.15
CA VAL A 516 4.55 -3.00 18.72
C VAL A 516 4.81 -4.28 17.93
N GLU A 517 3.78 -4.82 17.27
CA GLU A 517 3.87 -6.03 16.45
C GLU A 517 3.62 -5.75 14.98
N LYS A 518 4.37 -6.45 14.13
CA LYS A 518 4.17 -6.41 12.68
C LYS A 518 2.87 -7.15 12.33
N THR A 519 1.94 -6.47 11.66
CA THR A 519 0.60 -7.02 11.37
C THR A 519 0.57 -8.01 10.20
N GLY A 520 1.67 -8.12 9.46
CA GLY A 520 1.76 -8.84 8.18
C GLY A 520 1.14 -8.10 7.00
N LYS A 521 0.52 -6.93 7.22
CA LYS A 521 0.04 -6.02 6.18
C LYS A 521 1.13 -5.01 5.81
N ARG A 522 0.95 -4.38 4.66
CA ARG A 522 1.82 -3.32 4.13
C ARG A 522 1.01 -2.03 3.96
N CYS A 523 1.70 -0.90 3.88
CA CYS A 523 1.13 0.43 3.75
C CYS A 523 2.02 1.29 2.81
N MET A 524 1.63 2.55 2.55
CA MET A 524 2.33 3.44 1.59
C MET A 524 2.57 2.78 0.23
N GLY A 525 1.52 2.35 -0.46
CA GLY A 525 1.67 1.68 -1.77
C GLY A 525 2.33 0.30 -1.72
N ASN A 526 2.46 -0.29 -0.53
CA ASN A 526 3.19 -1.53 -0.19
C ASN A 526 4.70 -1.35 0.07
N ASP A 527 5.21 -0.12 0.12
CA ASP A 527 6.62 0.19 0.37
C ASP A 527 7.02 0.06 1.85
N TYR A 528 6.05 0.13 2.77
CA TYR A 528 6.27 0.15 4.22
C TYR A 528 5.51 -0.99 4.92
N ASP A 529 6.01 -1.43 6.08
CA ASP A 529 5.36 -2.43 6.92
C ASP A 529 4.30 -1.76 7.79
N LEU A 530 3.15 -2.41 7.93
CA LEU A 530 2.15 -1.98 8.90
C LEU A 530 2.38 -2.72 10.22
N TYR A 531 2.69 -1.97 11.25
CA TYR A 531 2.75 -2.40 12.64
C TYR A 531 1.52 -1.94 13.40
N ALA A 532 1.24 -2.59 14.52
CA ALA A 532 0.16 -2.25 15.43
C ALA A 532 0.70 -2.20 16.86
N ALA A 533 0.34 -1.14 17.59
CA ALA A 533 0.51 -1.11 19.04
C ALA A 533 -0.61 -1.93 19.71
N GLY A 534 -0.27 -2.68 20.75
CA GLY A 534 -1.25 -3.51 21.47
C GLY A 534 -0.64 -4.29 22.61
N TYR A 535 -1.29 -5.36 23.03
CA TYR A 535 -0.92 -6.11 24.24
C TYR A 535 -0.77 -7.60 23.98
N LYS A 536 0.25 -8.22 24.57
CA LYS A 536 0.39 -9.67 24.62
C LYS A 536 -0.25 -10.20 25.89
N VAL A 537 -1.34 -10.94 25.74
CA VAL A 537 -2.03 -11.60 26.86
C VAL A 537 -2.02 -13.10 26.60
N ASN A 538 -1.42 -13.87 27.50
CA ASN A 538 -1.26 -15.32 27.38
C ASN A 538 -0.62 -15.75 26.04
N GLY A 539 0.41 -15.02 25.60
CA GLY A 539 1.14 -15.29 24.35
C GLY A 539 0.41 -14.90 23.06
N LYS A 540 -0.82 -14.35 23.14
CA LYS A 540 -1.57 -13.85 21.99
C LYS A 540 -1.59 -12.33 21.97
N PHE A 541 -1.35 -11.75 20.80
CA PHE A 541 -1.41 -10.30 20.58
C PHE A 541 -2.85 -9.80 20.39
N TYR A 542 -3.15 -8.68 21.03
CA TYR A 542 -4.41 -7.95 20.94
C TYR A 542 -4.14 -6.48 20.61
N GLY A 543 -4.45 -6.09 19.39
CA GLY A 543 -4.33 -4.73 18.88
C GLY A 543 -5.44 -4.42 17.87
N SER A 544 -5.44 -3.28 17.19
CA SER A 544 -4.40 -2.24 17.17
C SER A 544 -4.83 -0.97 17.89
N VAL A 545 -4.22 -0.59 19.03
CA VAL A 545 -4.51 0.68 19.72
C VAL A 545 -4.40 1.84 18.74
N TYR A 546 -3.27 1.87 18.02
CA TYR A 546 -3.02 2.68 16.84
C TYR A 546 -2.07 1.90 15.91
N ASP A 547 -2.16 2.19 14.61
CA ASP A 547 -1.33 1.56 13.58
C ASP A 547 -0.12 2.45 13.25
N ILE A 548 0.98 1.82 12.83
CA ILE A 548 2.22 2.49 12.46
C ILE A 548 2.64 1.96 11.09
N CYS A 549 2.77 2.85 10.13
CA CYS A 549 3.31 2.57 8.81
C CYS A 549 4.78 3.00 8.75
N TYR A 550 5.70 2.02 8.70
CA TYR A 550 7.13 2.25 8.89
C TYR A 550 7.98 1.29 8.05
N ASP A 551 9.12 1.74 7.54
CA ASP A 551 10.02 0.96 6.69
C ASP A 551 11.01 0.09 7.48
N GLY A 552 11.06 0.25 8.80
CA GLY A 552 12.03 -0.42 9.66
C GLY A 552 13.27 0.42 9.96
N GLU A 553 13.48 1.55 9.26
CA GLU A 553 14.69 2.37 9.34
C GLU A 553 14.47 3.80 9.88
N ALA A 554 13.50 4.59 9.38
CA ALA A 554 13.29 5.99 9.84
C ALA A 554 11.83 6.52 9.78
N GLN A 555 11.27 7.01 10.90
CA GLN A 555 9.85 7.45 11.00
C GLN A 555 9.59 8.79 10.29
N ASN A 556 10.65 9.47 9.83
CA ASN A 556 10.55 10.71 9.07
C ASN A 556 9.87 10.56 7.71
N ARG A 557 9.59 9.33 7.27
CA ARG A 557 8.92 9.03 6.00
C ARG A 557 7.68 8.15 6.17
N GLY A 558 7.38 7.71 7.40
CA GLY A 558 6.22 6.89 7.75
C GLY A 558 5.01 7.72 8.18
N TYR A 559 3.98 7.03 8.66
CA TYR A 559 2.82 7.64 9.31
C TYR A 559 2.25 6.76 10.42
N THR A 560 1.50 7.35 11.34
CA THR A 560 0.65 6.62 12.28
C THR A 560 -0.83 6.88 11.99
N HIS A 561 -1.68 5.92 12.36
CA HIS A 561 -3.12 5.98 12.15
C HIS A 561 -3.86 5.64 13.45
N ASN A 562 -4.77 6.51 13.86
CA ASN A 562 -5.53 6.40 15.09
C ASN A 562 -6.94 7.02 14.95
N PHE A 563 -7.80 6.80 15.96
CA PHE A 563 -9.09 7.45 16.09
C PHE A 563 -9.15 8.38 17.31
N ILE A 564 -9.75 9.55 17.11
CA ILE A 564 -10.14 10.47 18.17
C ILE A 564 -11.62 10.24 18.50
N TYR A 565 -11.91 9.74 19.70
CA TYR A 565 -13.27 9.47 20.16
C TYR A 565 -13.84 10.67 20.92
N GLY A 566 -14.43 11.63 20.20
CA GLY A 566 -14.90 12.89 20.77
C GLY A 566 -15.86 12.75 21.96
N ARG A 567 -16.75 11.75 21.96
CA ARG A 567 -17.71 11.52 23.06
C ARG A 567 -17.07 11.10 24.37
N THR A 568 -15.90 10.47 24.29
CA THR A 568 -15.16 10.00 25.47
C THR A 568 -13.98 10.89 25.81
N TRP A 569 -13.55 11.76 24.90
CA TRP A 569 -12.30 12.53 25.02
C TRP A 569 -12.18 13.31 26.35
N LYS A 570 -13.23 14.01 26.79
CA LYS A 570 -13.22 14.75 28.07
C LYS A 570 -13.15 13.88 29.33
N TYR A 571 -13.37 12.57 29.18
CA TYR A 571 -13.30 11.57 30.25
C TYR A 571 -11.99 10.79 30.23
N LYS A 572 -11.05 11.14 29.33
CA LYS A 572 -9.71 10.55 29.33
C LYS A 572 -9.03 10.76 30.67
N LEU A 573 -8.15 9.83 31.03
CA LEU A 573 -7.37 9.96 32.25
C LEU A 573 -6.55 11.26 32.24
N PRO A 574 -6.49 12.01 33.37
CA PRO A 574 -5.68 13.22 33.46
C PRO A 574 -4.21 12.94 33.12
N GLU A 575 -3.54 13.97 32.61
CA GLU A 575 -2.13 13.90 32.23
C GLU A 575 -1.24 13.80 33.49
N LYS A 576 -0.28 12.88 33.46
CA LYS A 576 0.91 12.97 34.30
C LYS A 576 2.13 13.04 33.37
N PRO A 577 3.18 13.80 33.75
CA PRO A 577 4.42 13.80 33.01
C PRO A 577 4.97 12.37 32.97
N TYR A 578 5.01 11.78 31.78
CA TYR A 578 5.66 10.51 31.55
C TYR A 578 6.97 10.78 30.80
N GLU A 579 8.09 10.57 31.48
CA GLU A 579 9.44 10.92 30.98
C GLU A 579 10.17 9.73 30.35
N HIS A 580 9.50 8.60 30.14
CA HIS A 580 10.14 7.37 29.70
C HIS A 580 9.61 6.91 28.34
N TYR A 581 10.47 6.96 27.33
CA TYR A 581 10.19 6.36 26.04
C TYR A 581 10.64 4.89 26.04
N SER A 582 9.89 4.04 25.35
CA SER A 582 10.20 2.62 25.20
C SER A 582 10.45 2.28 23.73
N SER A 583 11.05 1.13 23.49
CA SER A 583 11.21 0.59 22.14
C SER A 583 11.11 -0.92 22.21
N ARG A 584 10.55 -1.52 21.16
CA ARG A 584 10.62 -2.98 20.95
C ARG A 584 12.05 -3.53 21.05
N ASP A 585 13.04 -2.73 20.67
CA ASP A 585 14.44 -2.99 20.96
C ASP A 585 14.91 -2.06 22.09
N PRO A 586 15.02 -2.57 23.33
CA PRO A 586 15.46 -1.79 24.48
C PRO A 586 16.86 -1.17 24.31
N GLN A 587 17.72 -1.76 23.47
CA GLN A 587 19.03 -1.18 23.19
C GLN A 587 18.91 0.00 22.22
N ALA A 588 18.13 -0.16 21.14
CA ALA A 588 17.85 0.94 20.21
C ALA A 588 17.17 2.13 20.91
N GLY A 589 16.27 1.87 21.86
CA GLY A 589 15.66 2.92 22.69
C GLY A 589 16.69 3.70 23.51
N LYS A 590 17.60 3.00 24.20
CA LYS A 590 18.68 3.64 24.98
C LYS A 590 19.66 4.44 24.12
N ASP A 591 19.95 3.93 22.92
CA ASP A 591 20.82 4.62 21.98
C ASP A 591 20.16 5.91 21.50
N LEU A 592 18.86 5.89 21.21
CA LEU A 592 18.09 7.06 20.78
C LEU A 592 17.93 8.11 21.89
N ASP A 593 17.65 7.69 23.14
CA ASP A 593 17.66 8.55 24.34
C ASP A 593 18.98 9.32 24.45
N LYS A 594 20.09 8.63 24.23
CA LYS A 594 21.43 9.22 24.23
C LYS A 594 21.59 10.19 23.06
N LEU A 595 21.08 9.85 21.87
CA LEU A 595 21.13 10.73 20.72
C LEU A 595 20.45 12.08 20.99
N TYR A 596 19.25 12.08 21.58
CA TYR A 596 18.56 13.32 21.98
C TYR A 596 19.32 14.11 23.04
N LYS A 597 19.89 13.46 24.06
CA LYS A 597 20.65 14.15 25.13
C LYS A 597 21.94 14.80 24.63
N GLU A 598 22.62 14.18 23.66
CA GLU A 598 23.93 14.62 23.17
C GLU A 598 23.87 15.48 21.89
N GLN A 599 22.68 15.85 21.42
CA GLN A 599 22.49 16.58 20.16
C GLN A 599 23.24 17.93 20.08
N LYS A 600 23.33 18.68 21.19
CA LYS A 600 24.03 19.98 21.22
C LYS A 600 25.51 19.83 20.89
N GLU A 601 26.16 18.83 21.46
CA GLU A 601 27.57 18.54 21.16
C GLU A 601 27.73 18.00 19.74
N ARG A 602 26.79 17.17 19.28
CA ARG A 602 26.81 16.57 17.94
C ARG A 602 26.70 17.61 16.83
N PHE A 603 25.81 18.60 17.00
CA PHE A 603 25.50 19.61 15.99
C PHE A 603 26.21 20.94 16.22
N LYS A 604 27.18 21.03 17.14
CA LYS A 604 27.88 22.27 17.52
C LYS A 604 28.50 23.05 16.36
N ASP A 605 28.90 22.33 15.30
CA ASP A 605 29.57 22.90 14.12
C ASP A 605 28.59 23.23 12.98
N LEU A 606 27.32 22.82 13.08
CA LEU A 606 26.29 23.11 12.08
C LEU A 606 25.59 24.43 12.38
N LYS A 607 25.42 25.24 11.35
CA LYS A 607 24.80 26.56 11.45
C LYS A 607 23.82 26.80 10.32
N VAL A 608 22.74 27.51 10.63
CA VAL A 608 21.76 28.03 9.66
C VAL A 608 21.76 29.54 9.78
N ASP A 609 22.09 30.24 8.68
CA ASP A 609 22.19 31.70 8.65
C ASP A 609 23.07 32.31 9.77
N GLY A 610 24.14 31.60 10.13
CA GLY A 610 25.09 32.02 11.17
C GLY A 610 24.68 31.71 12.61
N LYS A 611 23.45 31.23 12.85
CA LYS A 611 22.99 30.70 14.15
C LYS A 611 23.29 29.20 14.25
N PRO A 612 23.57 28.64 15.45
CA PRO A 612 23.65 27.19 15.63
C PRO A 612 22.38 26.49 15.15
N LEU A 613 22.50 25.30 14.54
CA LEU A 613 21.35 24.45 14.21
C LEU A 613 20.62 24.01 15.48
N VAL A 614 21.38 23.73 16.54
CA VAL A 614 20.85 23.31 17.83
C VAL A 614 21.44 24.15 18.96
N ASP A 615 20.56 24.70 19.80
CA ASP A 615 20.88 25.49 20.99
C ASP A 615 19.85 25.24 22.12
N ASP A 616 19.77 26.13 23.11
CA ASP A 616 18.83 25.98 24.24
C ASP A 616 17.37 26.22 23.83
N GLU A 617 17.12 26.93 22.73
CA GLU A 617 15.79 27.32 22.24
C GLU A 617 15.35 26.44 21.05
N HIS A 618 16.30 26.04 20.22
CA HIS A 618 16.09 25.25 19.01
C HIS A 618 16.77 23.90 19.20
N TYR A 619 16.02 22.86 19.52
CA TYR A 619 16.55 21.51 19.62
C TYR A 619 15.49 20.50 19.23
N PHE A 620 15.91 19.31 18.84
CA PHE A 620 15.00 18.23 18.50
C PHE A 620 14.43 17.61 19.76
N THR A 621 13.11 17.43 19.78
CA THR A 621 12.35 16.73 20.81
C THR A 621 11.70 15.48 20.20
N GLU A 622 11.31 14.55 21.06
CA GLU A 622 10.54 13.36 20.73
C GLU A 622 9.10 13.74 20.34
N GLY A 623 8.89 14.07 19.06
CA GLY A 623 7.57 14.44 18.55
C GLY A 623 6.68 13.21 18.34
N GLN A 624 5.60 13.08 19.10
CA GLN A 624 4.63 11.99 18.91
C GLN A 624 3.81 12.21 17.64
N LEU A 625 3.68 11.17 16.80
CA LEU A 625 2.80 11.19 15.63
C LEU A 625 1.35 10.86 16.02
N THR A 626 1.16 9.87 16.88
CA THR A 626 -0.09 9.64 17.63
C THR A 626 0.07 10.23 19.01
N PRO A 627 -0.54 11.39 19.31
CA PRO A 627 -0.35 12.02 20.61
C PRO A 627 -1.10 11.25 21.69
N ASP A 628 -0.52 11.13 22.88
CA ASP A 628 -1.17 10.52 24.05
C ASP A 628 -2.52 11.20 24.39
N THR A 629 -2.65 12.49 24.09
CA THR A 629 -3.84 13.30 24.30
C THR A 629 -5.06 12.86 23.49
N SER A 630 -4.86 12.08 22.42
CA SER A 630 -5.91 11.47 21.60
C SER A 630 -6.42 10.14 22.18
N ILE A 631 -5.73 9.57 23.17
CA ILE A 631 -5.99 8.25 23.73
C ILE A 631 -6.76 8.33 25.05
N ILE A 632 -7.65 7.36 25.32
CA ILE A 632 -8.60 7.42 26.43
C ILE A 632 -8.09 6.74 27.71
N THR A 633 -7.66 5.48 27.62
CA THR A 633 -7.27 4.69 28.80
C THR A 633 -5.79 4.88 29.14
N GLY A 634 -5.41 4.66 30.40
CA GLY A 634 -4.06 4.93 30.89
C GLY A 634 -3.03 3.98 30.25
N ALA A 635 -3.37 2.70 30.17
CA ALA A 635 -2.54 1.72 29.49
C ALA A 635 -2.33 2.07 28.00
N ASP A 636 -3.41 2.45 27.29
CA ASP A 636 -3.32 2.78 25.87
C ASP A 636 -2.51 4.06 25.65
N LYS A 637 -2.64 5.07 26.53
CA LYS A 637 -1.85 6.31 26.47
C LYS A 637 -0.36 6.05 26.50
N LEU A 638 0.09 5.20 27.44
CA LEU A 638 1.51 4.88 27.57
C LEU A 638 2.06 4.17 26.33
N SER A 639 1.21 3.50 25.56
CA SER A 639 1.64 2.87 24.31
C SER A 639 2.09 3.87 23.24
N THR A 640 1.78 5.17 23.36
CA THR A 640 2.21 6.20 22.40
C THR A 640 3.64 6.69 22.65
N TYR A 641 4.27 6.29 23.75
CA TYR A 641 5.67 6.60 24.08
C TYR A 641 6.66 5.58 23.52
N ASP A 642 6.22 4.70 22.61
CA ASP A 642 7.12 3.84 21.84
C ASP A 642 7.83 4.65 20.75
N TYR A 643 9.14 4.51 20.58
CA TYR A 643 9.92 5.21 19.56
C TYR A 643 9.46 4.95 18.12
N ALA A 644 8.71 3.87 17.87
CA ALA A 644 8.04 3.66 16.59
C ALA A 644 6.91 4.69 16.31
N ASN A 645 6.47 5.46 17.31
CA ASN A 645 5.51 6.55 17.17
C ASN A 645 6.19 7.94 17.21
N ILE A 646 7.53 8.01 17.24
CA ILE A 646 8.28 9.24 17.46
C ILE A 646 9.03 9.67 16.21
N ALA A 647 8.93 10.96 15.88
CA ALA A 647 9.78 11.63 14.89
C ALA A 647 10.58 12.77 15.56
N PRO A 648 11.84 13.03 15.16
CA PRO A 648 12.60 14.16 15.67
C PRO A 648 12.05 15.49 15.14
N LEU A 649 11.50 16.34 16.00
CA LEU A 649 10.90 17.63 15.62
C LEU A 649 11.56 18.76 16.39
N PHE A 650 11.70 19.94 15.78
CA PHE A 650 12.13 21.12 16.55
C PHE A 650 11.11 21.41 17.65
N LYS A 651 11.59 21.59 18.89
CA LYS A 651 10.72 21.74 20.05
C LYS A 651 9.72 22.90 19.91
N GLY A 652 10.16 24.06 19.45
CA GLY A 652 9.28 25.22 19.25
C GLY A 652 8.14 24.94 18.26
N ILE A 653 8.38 24.06 17.28
CA ILE A 653 7.41 23.63 16.26
C ILE A 653 6.43 22.61 16.84
N TYR A 654 6.93 21.64 17.59
CA TYR A 654 6.12 20.61 18.23
C TYR A 654 5.20 21.19 19.31
N ASP A 655 5.76 21.97 20.23
CA ASP A 655 5.00 22.66 21.29
C ASP A 655 4.16 23.84 20.77
N GLY A 656 4.45 24.28 19.53
CA GLY A 656 3.78 25.38 18.86
C GLY A 656 2.54 24.93 18.09
N ASN A 657 2.62 24.98 16.78
CA ASN A 657 1.45 24.77 15.92
C ASN A 657 1.04 23.30 15.81
N ILE A 658 1.95 22.34 16.00
CA ILE A 658 1.59 20.92 16.02
C ILE A 658 0.64 20.63 17.19
N TRP A 659 1.06 20.93 18.41
CA TRP A 659 0.21 20.82 19.59
C TRP A 659 -1.11 21.57 19.42
N ARG A 660 -1.07 22.76 18.79
CA ARG A 660 -2.26 23.60 18.60
C ARG A 660 -3.32 22.95 17.72
N TYR A 661 -2.97 22.50 16.51
CA TYR A 661 -3.99 21.89 15.63
C TYR A 661 -4.44 20.52 16.16
N GLU A 662 -3.60 19.82 16.93
CA GLU A 662 -4.01 18.61 17.64
C GLU A 662 -5.09 18.90 18.66
N ASN A 663 -4.86 19.90 19.53
CA ASN A 663 -5.85 20.31 20.51
C ASN A 663 -7.14 20.79 19.86
N MET A 664 -7.06 21.65 18.83
CA MET A 664 -8.23 22.11 18.07
C MET A 664 -9.03 20.95 17.48
N THR A 665 -8.36 19.95 16.92
CA THR A 665 -9.02 18.78 16.31
C THR A 665 -9.74 17.95 17.36
N GLN A 666 -9.10 17.74 18.51
CA GLN A 666 -9.66 16.99 19.62
C GLN A 666 -10.87 17.72 20.23
N GLU A 667 -10.77 19.03 20.42
CA GLU A 667 -11.88 19.87 20.86
C GLU A 667 -13.04 19.83 19.86
N LEU A 668 -12.77 19.90 18.56
CA LEU A 668 -13.81 19.81 17.53
C LEU A 668 -14.53 18.45 17.56
N ALA A 669 -13.78 17.35 17.75
CA ALA A 669 -14.35 16.02 17.90
C ALA A 669 -15.27 15.93 19.13
N ASP A 670 -14.85 16.46 20.29
CA ASP A 670 -15.70 16.55 21.49
C ASP A 670 -16.91 17.45 21.25
N GLN A 671 -16.75 18.67 20.73
CA GLN A 671 -17.87 19.57 20.44
C GLN A 671 -18.92 18.93 19.53
N ARG A 672 -18.48 18.18 18.50
CA ARG A 672 -19.37 17.46 17.59
C ARG A 672 -19.88 16.14 18.14
N GLN A 673 -19.32 15.67 19.26
CA GLN A 673 -19.58 14.35 19.79
C GLN A 673 -19.42 13.29 18.69
N ALA A 674 -18.31 13.38 17.94
CA ALA A 674 -18.03 12.61 16.74
C ALA A 674 -16.71 11.84 16.85
N THR A 675 -16.58 10.78 16.07
CA THR A 675 -15.34 10.01 15.94
C THR A 675 -14.61 10.50 14.71
N PHE A 676 -13.37 10.97 14.89
CA PHE A 676 -12.50 11.32 13.79
C PHE A 676 -11.43 10.25 13.61
N GLU A 677 -11.05 9.99 12.37
CA GLU A 677 -9.91 9.18 11.98
C GLU A 677 -8.76 10.14 11.65
N GLU A 678 -7.56 9.87 12.18
CA GLU A 678 -6.38 10.71 11.94
C GLU A 678 -5.20 9.91 11.39
N TYR A 679 -4.44 10.57 10.52
CA TYR A 679 -3.16 10.08 10.00
C TYR A 679 -2.11 11.16 10.18
N THR A 680 -1.04 10.87 10.91
CA THR A 680 0.07 11.81 11.13
C THR A 680 1.36 11.23 10.58
N GLY A 681 2.13 11.98 9.80
CA GLY A 681 3.39 11.47 9.27
C GLY A 681 4.38 12.55 8.87
N GLY A 682 5.61 12.10 8.65
CA GLY A 682 6.69 12.92 8.09
C GLY A 682 6.85 12.70 6.59
N PHE A 683 7.30 13.74 5.87
CA PHE A 683 7.80 13.56 4.51
C PHE A 683 8.87 14.59 4.17
N TYR A 684 9.72 14.19 3.21
CA TYR A 684 11.00 14.80 2.89
C TYR A 684 11.97 14.85 4.09
N SER A 685 13.26 14.85 3.80
CA SER A 685 14.29 14.98 4.83
C SER A 685 14.61 16.46 5.04
N TYR A 686 14.81 16.88 6.28
CA TYR A 686 15.37 18.19 6.57
C TYR A 686 16.83 18.22 6.13
N GLU A 687 17.19 19.17 5.28
CA GLU A 687 18.49 19.26 4.62
C GLU A 687 19.06 20.67 4.80
N LEU A 688 20.34 20.77 5.19
CA LEU A 688 21.06 22.05 5.23
C LEU A 688 21.80 22.34 3.93
N GLU A 689 22.17 21.28 3.22
CA GLU A 689 22.79 21.31 1.91
C GLU A 689 22.06 20.28 1.04
N GLU A 690 21.98 20.57 -0.26
CA GLU A 690 21.33 19.70 -1.23
C GLU A 690 21.86 18.26 -1.11
N TRP A 691 20.95 17.29 -0.93
CA TRP A 691 21.24 15.86 -0.80
C TRP A 691 21.94 15.45 0.50
N LYS A 692 21.96 16.31 1.52
CA LYS A 692 22.52 15.99 2.85
C LYS A 692 21.44 16.03 3.93
N PRO A 693 20.73 14.91 4.14
CA PRO A 693 19.72 14.81 5.18
C PRO A 693 20.33 14.92 6.57
N ILE A 694 19.67 15.67 7.44
CA ILE A 694 19.97 15.71 8.87
C ILE A 694 19.19 14.61 9.57
N GLY A 695 19.85 13.91 10.49
CA GLY A 695 19.22 13.04 11.46
C GLY A 695 19.97 13.08 12.77
N LEU A 696 19.39 12.48 13.80
CA LEU A 696 19.99 12.46 15.13
C LEU A 696 21.29 11.65 15.17
N ASP A 697 21.45 10.66 14.29
CA ASP A 697 22.67 9.89 14.09
C ASP A 697 23.59 10.51 13.02
N ASN A 698 24.90 10.31 13.17
CA ASN A 698 25.93 10.87 12.27
C ASN A 698 26.12 10.08 10.97
N ALA A 699 25.10 9.37 10.50
CA ALA A 699 25.17 8.58 9.27
C ALA A 699 24.94 9.46 8.04
N GLU A 700 25.59 9.11 6.92
CA GLU A 700 25.36 9.76 5.61
C GLU A 700 23.89 9.66 5.15
N TYR A 701 23.24 8.55 5.53
CA TYR A 701 21.81 8.33 5.42
C TYR A 701 21.27 8.04 6.83
N PRO A 702 20.77 9.05 7.55
CA PRO A 702 20.40 8.91 8.94
C PRO A 702 19.26 7.93 9.16
N THR A 703 19.46 7.02 10.11
CA THR A 703 18.42 6.11 10.62
C THR A 703 17.37 6.90 11.39
N HIS A 704 17.79 7.93 12.14
CA HIS A 704 16.88 8.80 12.87
C HIS A 704 16.77 10.15 12.17
N GLY A 705 16.39 10.12 10.90
CA GLY A 705 16.26 11.32 10.07
C GLY A 705 15.23 12.30 10.64
N VAL A 706 15.48 13.59 10.42
CA VAL A 706 14.55 14.68 10.75
C VAL A 706 13.64 14.90 9.53
N PRO A 707 12.31 14.84 9.65
CA PRO A 707 11.41 15.17 8.55
C PRO A 707 11.45 16.68 8.28
N LYS A 708 11.41 17.10 7.01
CA LYS A 708 11.26 18.52 6.65
C LYS A 708 9.84 19.02 6.92
N TYR A 709 8.85 18.16 6.72
CA TYR A 709 7.45 18.47 6.97
C TYR A 709 6.78 17.41 7.81
N ILE A 710 5.84 17.85 8.64
CA ILE A 710 4.85 16.99 9.30
C ILE A 710 3.49 17.32 8.74
N TYR A 711 2.70 16.29 8.47
CA TYR A 711 1.29 16.45 8.13
C TYR A 711 0.40 15.71 9.12
N LYS A 712 -0.82 16.22 9.29
CA LYS A 712 -1.91 15.51 9.95
C LYS A 712 -3.18 15.61 9.10
N LEU A 713 -3.64 14.48 8.58
CA LEU A 713 -4.98 14.36 7.99
C LEU A 713 -5.96 14.02 9.12
N VAL A 714 -7.09 14.72 9.15
CA VAL A 714 -8.23 14.44 10.04
C VAL A 714 -9.46 14.24 9.17
N VAL A 715 -10.22 13.17 9.42
CA VAL A 715 -11.45 12.85 8.68
C VAL A 715 -12.56 12.52 9.67
N ASP A 716 -13.72 13.18 9.55
CA ASP A 716 -14.92 12.76 10.25
C ASP A 716 -15.42 11.43 9.67
N THR A 717 -15.44 10.39 10.51
CA THR A 717 -15.75 9.02 10.08
C THR A 717 -17.16 8.88 9.50
N LYS A 718 -18.09 9.79 9.83
CA LYS A 718 -19.48 9.75 9.39
C LYS A 718 -19.75 10.62 8.18
N SER A 719 -19.34 11.90 8.22
CA SER A 719 -19.58 12.84 7.11
C SER A 719 -18.58 12.68 5.98
N LYS A 720 -17.42 12.06 6.26
CA LYS A 720 -16.27 11.98 5.35
C LYS A 720 -15.68 13.35 4.98
N ASP A 721 -16.00 14.39 5.74
CA ASP A 721 -15.33 15.67 5.63
C ASP A 721 -13.93 15.57 6.23
N GLY A 722 -12.91 16.06 5.53
CA GLY A 722 -11.52 16.00 5.98
C GLY A 722 -10.71 17.26 5.72
N ILE A 723 -9.60 17.38 6.43
CA ILE A 723 -8.64 18.48 6.29
C ILE A 723 -7.23 17.95 6.56
N VAL A 724 -6.23 18.47 5.83
CA VAL A 724 -4.83 18.15 6.09
C VAL A 724 -4.12 19.38 6.61
N PHE A 725 -3.53 19.30 7.81
CA PHE A 725 -2.56 20.26 8.29
C PHE A 725 -1.18 19.89 7.77
N VAL A 726 -0.42 20.85 7.27
CA VAL A 726 0.97 20.66 6.85
C VAL A 726 1.84 21.71 7.52
N THR A 727 2.79 21.25 8.33
CA THR A 727 3.71 22.08 9.11
C THR A 727 5.13 21.89 8.60
N LEU A 728 5.80 23.01 8.33
CA LEU A 728 7.24 23.03 8.02
C LEU A 728 8.03 22.89 9.33
N ASN A 729 8.87 21.86 9.41
CA ASN A 729 9.75 21.58 10.55
C ASN A 729 11.11 22.29 10.38
N ASP A 730 11.07 23.61 10.20
CA ASP A 730 12.24 24.46 10.03
C ASP A 730 12.02 25.84 10.69
N PRO A 731 12.55 26.08 11.90
CA PRO A 731 12.36 27.34 12.60
C PRO A 731 13.20 28.48 12.01
N TYR A 732 14.09 28.21 11.04
CA TYR A 732 15.00 29.18 10.45
C TYR A 732 14.51 29.70 9.08
N HIS A 733 13.42 29.16 8.55
CA HIS A 733 13.03 29.40 7.17
C HIS A 733 12.53 30.84 6.91
N LYS A 734 13.30 31.63 6.14
CA LYS A 734 12.99 33.05 5.89
C LYS A 734 11.75 33.30 5.02
N ASN A 735 11.42 32.38 4.12
CA ASN A 735 10.29 32.52 3.19
C ASN A 735 9.40 31.27 3.20
N ALA A 736 8.86 30.91 4.36
CA ALA A 736 8.10 29.65 4.51
C ALA A 736 6.91 29.52 3.53
N ALA A 737 6.36 30.63 3.03
CA ALA A 737 5.29 30.61 2.03
C ALA A 737 5.71 30.02 0.66
N SER A 738 7.02 30.02 0.30
CA SER A 738 7.49 29.31 -0.90
C SER A 738 7.44 27.80 -0.78
N GLU A 739 7.37 27.30 0.46
CA GLU A 739 7.34 25.88 0.78
C GLU A 739 5.92 25.30 0.77
N ASN A 740 4.91 26.10 0.38
CA ASN A 740 3.52 25.66 0.37
C ASN A 740 3.29 24.51 -0.63
N LEU A 741 2.94 23.34 -0.10
CA LEU A 741 2.66 22.14 -0.89
C LEU A 741 1.24 22.10 -1.45
N CYS A 742 0.40 23.04 -1.09
CA CYS A 742 -0.96 23.13 -1.60
C CYS A 742 -1.41 24.59 -1.48
N LYS A 743 -2.60 24.87 -2.01
CA LYS A 743 -3.28 26.12 -1.67
C LYS A 743 -3.65 26.05 -0.19
N ASP A 744 -3.23 27.06 0.57
CA ASP A 744 -3.67 27.22 1.96
C ASP A 744 -5.17 27.57 2.00
N ILE A 745 -5.95 26.71 2.66
CA ILE A 745 -7.40 26.80 2.78
C ILE A 745 -7.87 26.90 4.24
N CYS A 746 -7.00 27.31 5.18
CA CYS A 746 -7.39 27.42 6.59
C CYS A 746 -8.62 28.34 6.78
N ASP A 747 -8.66 29.48 6.09
CA ASP A 747 -9.81 30.40 6.12
C ASP A 747 -11.10 29.74 5.59
N GLU A 748 -11.01 28.90 4.55
CA GLU A 748 -12.17 28.17 4.00
C GLU A 748 -12.72 27.13 4.99
N ALA A 749 -11.83 26.63 5.86
CA ALA A 749 -12.13 25.73 6.97
C ALA A 749 -12.51 26.48 8.26
N ASN A 750 -12.64 27.82 8.23
CA ASN A 750 -12.88 28.69 9.39
C ASN A 750 -11.79 28.67 10.47
N ILE A 751 -10.56 28.30 10.11
CA ILE A 751 -9.43 28.27 11.03
C ILE A 751 -8.73 29.63 10.99
N ASN A 752 -9.00 30.45 12.01
CA ASN A 752 -8.39 31.77 12.18
C ASN A 752 -7.28 31.72 13.23
N GLU A 753 -6.18 31.03 12.90
CA GLU A 753 -5.05 30.88 13.80
C GLU A 753 -3.83 31.67 13.31
N PRO A 754 -3.56 32.88 13.84
CA PRO A 754 -2.44 33.70 13.39
C PRO A 754 -1.08 33.05 13.63
N ASP A 755 -0.94 32.23 14.68
CA ASP A 755 0.32 31.55 14.98
C ASP A 755 0.70 30.55 13.89
N PHE A 756 -0.24 30.07 13.05
CA PHE A 756 0.09 29.21 11.90
C PHE A 756 1.05 29.86 10.91
N LYS A 757 1.24 31.19 10.95
CA LYS A 757 2.20 31.89 10.10
C LYS A 757 3.53 32.20 10.80
N ASP A 758 3.67 31.83 12.06
CA ASP A 758 4.90 31.93 12.83
C ASP A 758 5.83 30.74 12.53
N VAL A 759 7.02 31.04 12.01
CA VAL A 759 8.01 30.04 11.59
C VAL A 759 8.63 29.35 12.82
N GLU A 760 8.89 30.08 13.90
CA GLU A 760 9.51 29.53 15.12
C GLU A 760 8.55 28.56 15.84
N LYS A 761 7.24 28.78 15.69
CA LYS A 761 6.17 27.87 16.16
C LYS A 761 5.78 26.80 15.14
N GLY A 762 6.41 26.78 13.96
CA GLY A 762 6.11 25.85 12.89
C GLY A 762 5.10 26.38 11.89
N TYR A 763 5.58 26.99 10.81
CA TYR A 763 4.70 27.51 9.76
C TYR A 763 3.78 26.41 9.22
N THR A 764 2.46 26.64 9.31
CA THR A 764 1.41 25.67 9.04
C THR A 764 0.40 26.20 8.02
N ILE A 765 -0.01 25.31 7.11
CA ILE A 765 -1.09 25.55 6.14
C ILE A 765 -2.12 24.43 6.22
N CYS A 766 -3.32 24.71 5.72
CA CYS A 766 -4.37 23.71 5.57
C CYS A 766 -4.53 23.35 4.10
N CYS A 767 -4.57 22.06 3.78
CA CYS A 767 -4.78 21.55 2.44
C CYS A 767 -6.12 20.80 2.34
N ARG A 768 -6.71 20.80 1.14
CA ARG A 768 -7.68 19.78 0.77
C ARG A 768 -6.95 18.44 0.65
N TYR A 769 -7.62 17.36 1.06
CA TYR A 769 -7.05 16.02 0.96
C TYR A 769 -6.59 15.69 -0.46
N GLU A 770 -7.39 15.98 -1.49
CA GLU A 770 -7.05 15.70 -2.88
C GLU A 770 -5.78 16.43 -3.34
N ASP A 771 -5.64 17.71 -2.99
CA ASP A 771 -4.48 18.53 -3.36
C ASP A 771 -3.21 18.01 -2.68
N PHE A 772 -3.31 17.65 -1.39
CA PHE A 772 -2.21 17.05 -0.64
C PHE A 772 -1.83 15.67 -1.21
N ASN A 773 -2.80 14.78 -1.38
CA ASN A 773 -2.59 13.40 -1.84
C ASN A 773 -2.03 13.32 -3.27
N ASN A 774 -2.31 14.32 -4.11
CA ASN A 774 -1.68 14.44 -5.44
C ASN A 774 -0.17 14.70 -5.36
N ARG A 775 0.33 15.35 -4.30
CA ARG A 775 1.75 15.68 -4.13
C ARG A 775 2.48 14.74 -3.17
N VAL A 776 1.80 14.26 -2.13
CA VAL A 776 2.36 13.41 -1.07
C VAL A 776 1.62 12.08 -1.04
N ARG A 777 2.28 11.02 -1.54
CA ARG A 777 1.69 9.67 -1.72
C ARG A 777 1.92 8.76 -0.50
N THR A 778 1.80 9.29 0.72
CA THR A 778 2.03 8.55 1.97
C THR A 778 0.75 7.89 2.51
N LEU A 779 -0.41 8.42 2.17
CA LEU A 779 -1.68 8.02 2.75
C LEU A 779 -2.32 6.80 2.08
N PRO A 780 -3.21 6.04 2.76
CA PRO A 780 -3.94 4.93 2.12
C PRO A 780 -4.74 5.38 0.89
N ARG A 781 -4.68 4.59 -0.18
CA ARG A 781 -5.27 4.93 -1.49
C ARG A 781 -6.79 4.78 -1.53
N ASP A 782 -7.37 4.05 -0.60
CA ASP A 782 -8.80 3.74 -0.50
C ASP A 782 -9.56 4.64 0.50
N MET A 783 -8.91 5.69 1.01
CA MET A 783 -9.58 6.65 1.89
C MET A 783 -10.70 7.40 1.17
N GLN A 784 -11.80 7.56 1.90
CA GLN A 784 -12.98 8.30 1.45
C GLN A 784 -12.99 9.65 2.18
N VAL A 785 -12.57 10.70 1.48
CA VAL A 785 -12.70 12.08 1.91
C VAL A 785 -13.56 12.80 0.88
N GLU A 786 -14.78 13.17 1.25
CA GLU A 786 -15.82 13.67 0.34
C GLU A 786 -15.98 15.20 0.42
N GLY A 787 -15.51 15.82 1.49
CA GLY A 787 -15.67 17.26 1.72
C GLY A 787 -14.58 17.86 2.62
N LEU A 788 -14.77 19.14 2.96
CA LEU A 788 -13.83 19.90 3.79
C LEU A 788 -14.31 19.92 5.23
N LEU A 789 -13.48 19.43 6.15
CA LEU A 789 -13.73 19.56 7.58
C LEU A 789 -13.55 21.02 8.00
N LYS A 790 -14.63 21.64 8.48
CA LYS A 790 -14.64 23.02 8.98
C LYS A 790 -14.59 23.06 10.50
N TYR A 791 -14.00 24.10 11.08
CA TYR A 791 -13.95 24.35 12.52
C TYR A 791 -15.04 25.33 12.95
#